data_AF-A0A2E8R7M2-F1
#
_entry.id   AF-A0A2E8R7M2-F1
#
_cell.length_a   1.000
_cell.length_b   1.000
_cell.length_c   1.000
_cell.angle_alpha   90.00
_cell.angle_beta   90.00
_cell.angle_gamma   90.00
#
_symmetry.space_group_name_H-M   'P 1'
#
loop_
_entity.id
_entity.type
_entity.pdbx_description
1 polymer ?
#
loop_
_entity_poly.entity_id
_entity_poly.type
_entity_poly.pdbx_seq_one_letter_code
_entity_poly.pdbx_strand_id
1 'polypeptide(L)'
;MNKISLIENIILKAFAVILPWSIVLASPQFHIGYWGQVEGMISYVFGLSSIISIFLLKIGFNNLKFRLIFSHPLVLLPLIIGIFSIASGLFQRLPVMAFYGSPQIGQGAFWYFSIAILTALYFTIVDNKKWQFILLLNLLFVVIVVTVGSFYPALTGVVISFFGFNDWLALYYTSLFIFIYFYIETYKFPYQSLLKVLIFLVLGPLFWVIDNNSAIALWILVLIGWVFWLTLNKFRVISHKNINYLFNPIVFTSLPIILSIAMVISSYIFWDGISDQTDIITDKGGSWLGHLGTLVARGSIIRVLFEHLANFQALILGYGWGSISELLISSFTPEVFYQINTGNRVHFHTHNEIFEHIFSIGILGTFIYVIYTYYIFKYSFKYSQIISFLWLLYFCISAFWFQWVANIIIQSLLVALLLASNKNNMNGYVYKISDFFKAKLGYSLVLIFISLFLFYGSFIGYFTAKKHMSSFRSNQLIELAQNSLKSEKCSIRIKDFGKGALQFSQKFNGFNNYFKDQVMLYGKLNETDYLVLNWYLCASDALINDKQASLELINVHINVLSMISILPGEEGKLTRLKSKKYLNLWEDKLYLLLDMAPKRVDQATSLISYKLNIDDSKGVERICKKIETNGYYQGYCDLSLGAIYMQNN
;
A
#
# COMPACT_ATOMS: atom_id res chain seq x y z
N MET A 1 -38.60 0.96 -7.68
CA MET A 1 -37.49 1.59 -8.43
C MET A 1 -38.10 2.18 -9.69
N ASN A 2 -37.86 3.45 -10.03
CA ASN A 2 -38.12 3.93 -11.39
C ASN A 2 -37.45 2.95 -12.37
N LYS A 3 -38.06 2.70 -13.54
CA LYS A 3 -37.51 1.80 -14.55
C LYS A 3 -36.14 2.32 -14.97
N ILE A 4 -35.09 1.86 -14.29
CA ILE A 4 -33.73 1.80 -14.82
C ILE A 4 -33.90 1.11 -16.17
N SER A 5 -33.30 1.67 -17.22
CA SER A 5 -33.41 1.02 -18.52
C SER A 5 -32.90 -0.42 -18.38
N LEU A 6 -33.55 -1.38 -19.05
CA LEU A 6 -33.16 -2.78 -18.96
C LEU A 6 -31.65 -2.95 -19.20
N ILE A 7 -31.12 -2.17 -20.14
CA ILE A 7 -29.71 -2.08 -20.51
C ILE A 7 -28.83 -1.65 -19.34
N GLU A 8 -29.13 -0.54 -18.66
CA GLU A 8 -28.35 -0.07 -17.50
C GLU A 8 -28.28 -1.10 -16.37
N ASN A 9 -29.40 -1.75 -16.09
CA ASN A 9 -29.46 -2.78 -15.06
C ASN A 9 -28.57 -3.98 -15.44
N ILE A 10 -28.60 -4.40 -16.72
CA ILE A 10 -27.73 -5.46 -17.24
C ILE A 10 -26.26 -5.05 -17.11
N ILE A 11 -25.91 -3.82 -17.48
CA ILE A 11 -24.53 -3.31 -17.39
C ILE A 11 -24.02 -3.33 -15.94
N LEU A 12 -24.80 -2.83 -14.98
CA LEU A 12 -24.39 -2.82 -13.56
C LEU A 12 -24.21 -4.23 -13.00
N LYS A 13 -25.08 -5.17 -13.37
CA LYS A 13 -24.95 -6.58 -13.01
C LYS A 13 -23.71 -7.22 -13.63
N ALA A 14 -23.43 -6.90 -14.90
CA ALA A 14 -22.21 -7.36 -15.56
C ALA A 14 -20.97 -6.82 -14.84
N PHE A 15 -20.91 -5.52 -14.53
CA PHE A 15 -19.80 -4.96 -13.76
C PHE A 15 -19.62 -5.63 -12.40
N ALA A 16 -20.70 -5.88 -11.66
CA ALA A 16 -20.62 -6.54 -10.35
C ALA A 16 -20.03 -7.97 -10.41
N VAL A 17 -20.28 -8.69 -11.51
CA VAL A 17 -19.73 -10.04 -11.75
C VAL A 17 -18.29 -9.99 -12.27
N ILE A 18 -17.93 -8.98 -13.06
CA ILE A 18 -16.59 -8.87 -13.66
C ILE A 18 -15.59 -8.29 -12.66
N LEU A 19 -15.96 -7.34 -11.81
CA LEU A 19 -15.04 -6.63 -10.91
C LEU A 19 -14.17 -7.56 -10.02
N PRO A 20 -14.70 -8.63 -9.39
CA PRO A 20 -13.88 -9.57 -8.61
C PRO A 20 -12.75 -10.24 -9.42
N TRP A 21 -12.87 -10.28 -10.76
CA TRP A 21 -11.83 -10.76 -11.67
C TRP A 21 -10.70 -9.78 -11.94
N SER A 22 -10.70 -8.59 -11.32
CA SER A 22 -9.59 -7.64 -11.44
C SER A 22 -8.23 -8.28 -11.15
N ILE A 23 -8.17 -9.31 -10.29
CA ILE A 23 -6.99 -10.11 -10.00
C ILE A 23 -6.34 -10.74 -11.24
N VAL A 24 -7.09 -11.00 -12.31
CA VAL A 24 -6.54 -11.52 -13.57
C VAL A 24 -5.56 -10.54 -14.21
N LEU A 25 -5.72 -9.24 -13.96
CA LEU A 25 -4.77 -8.24 -14.42
C LEU A 25 -3.41 -8.31 -13.70
N ALA A 26 -3.30 -9.10 -12.63
CA ALA A 26 -2.03 -9.45 -12.01
C ALA A 26 -1.28 -10.58 -12.75
N SER A 27 -1.88 -11.20 -13.77
CA SER A 27 -1.19 -12.24 -14.53
C SER A 27 -0.17 -11.64 -15.53
N PRO A 28 0.96 -12.33 -15.82
CA PRO A 28 2.03 -11.80 -16.67
C PRO A 28 1.58 -11.30 -18.04
N GLN A 29 0.52 -11.88 -18.61
CA GLN A 29 -0.03 -11.51 -19.92
C GLN A 29 -0.68 -10.12 -19.91
N PHE A 30 -1.14 -9.67 -18.75
CA PHE A 30 -1.81 -8.38 -18.57
C PHE A 30 -0.99 -7.38 -17.78
N HIS A 31 0.25 -7.73 -17.42
CA HIS A 31 1.15 -6.84 -16.68
C HIS A 31 1.33 -5.53 -17.42
N ILE A 32 1.05 -4.43 -16.71
CA ILE A 32 1.40 -3.09 -17.17
C ILE A 32 2.22 -2.35 -16.14
N GLY A 33 3.19 -1.57 -16.60
CA GLY A 33 4.04 -0.74 -15.75
C GLY A 33 5.24 -1.48 -15.14
N TYR A 34 5.80 -0.90 -14.08
CA TYR A 34 6.95 -1.48 -13.36
C TYR A 34 6.48 -2.53 -12.35
N TRP A 35 5.40 -2.23 -11.61
CA TRP A 35 4.73 -3.19 -10.73
C TRP A 35 3.59 -3.87 -11.49
N GLY A 36 4.00 -4.67 -12.49
CA GLY A 36 3.09 -5.31 -13.46
C GLY A 36 1.89 -6.03 -12.83
N GLN A 37 2.08 -6.59 -11.64
CA GLN A 37 1.05 -7.31 -10.89
C GLN A 37 -0.10 -6.42 -10.40
N VAL A 38 0.10 -5.12 -10.18
CA VAL A 38 -0.85 -4.30 -9.43
C VAL A 38 -1.36 -3.09 -10.20
N GLU A 39 -0.52 -2.44 -11.00
CA GLU A 39 -0.87 -1.16 -11.63
C GLU A 39 -2.03 -1.28 -12.64
N GLY A 40 -2.10 -2.43 -13.32
CA GLY A 40 -3.24 -2.82 -14.15
C GLY A 40 -4.53 -2.94 -13.35
N MET A 41 -4.47 -3.64 -12.22
CA MET A 41 -5.62 -3.79 -11.32
C MET A 41 -6.10 -2.44 -10.80
N ILE A 42 -5.20 -1.59 -10.31
CA ILE A 42 -5.55 -0.27 -9.77
C ILE A 42 -6.27 0.57 -10.83
N SER A 43 -5.66 0.68 -12.01
CA SER A 43 -6.21 1.49 -13.11
C SER A 43 -7.59 0.99 -13.53
N TYR A 44 -7.77 -0.33 -13.59
CA TYR A 44 -9.04 -0.97 -13.92
C TYR A 44 -10.12 -0.71 -12.87
N VAL A 45 -9.81 -0.91 -11.59
CA VAL A 45 -10.78 -0.73 -10.49
C VAL A 45 -11.24 0.72 -10.40
N PHE A 46 -10.31 1.69 -10.48
CA PHE A 46 -10.67 3.10 -10.45
C PHE A 46 -11.47 3.52 -11.69
N GLY A 47 -11.09 3.03 -12.88
CA GLY A 47 -11.76 3.32 -14.13
C GLY A 47 -13.20 2.81 -14.15
N LEU A 48 -13.42 1.56 -13.75
CA LEU A 48 -14.77 1.00 -13.64
C LEU A 48 -15.59 1.69 -12.54
N SER A 49 -14.99 1.97 -11.39
CA SER A 49 -15.67 2.68 -10.30
C SER A 49 -16.14 4.07 -10.76
N SER A 50 -15.34 4.77 -11.57
CA SER A 50 -15.74 6.04 -12.19
C SER A 50 -16.97 5.88 -13.09
N ILE A 51 -16.98 4.90 -13.99
CA ILE A 51 -18.13 4.62 -14.87
C ILE A 51 -19.38 4.25 -14.04
N ILE A 52 -19.22 3.38 -13.05
CA ILE A 52 -20.29 2.96 -12.14
C ILE A 52 -20.90 4.16 -11.42
N SER A 53 -20.08 5.11 -10.95
CA SER A 53 -20.59 6.31 -10.26
C SER A 53 -21.54 7.15 -11.14
N ILE A 54 -21.34 7.20 -12.46
CA ILE A 54 -22.23 7.87 -13.41
C ILE A 54 -23.57 7.12 -13.52
N PHE A 55 -23.53 5.78 -13.56
CA PHE A 55 -24.76 4.98 -13.55
C PHE A 55 -25.52 5.14 -12.23
N LEU A 56 -24.81 5.14 -11.09
CA LEU A 56 -25.42 5.37 -9.78
C LEU A 56 -26.02 6.78 -9.69
N LEU A 57 -25.37 7.81 -10.25
CA LEU A 57 -25.92 9.17 -10.36
C LEU A 57 -27.29 9.15 -11.01
N LYS A 58 -27.43 8.47 -12.15
CA LYS A 58 -28.72 8.34 -12.84
C LYS A 58 -29.77 7.62 -11.99
N ILE A 59 -29.40 6.53 -11.31
CA ILE A 59 -30.30 5.78 -10.42
C ILE A 59 -30.80 6.66 -9.27
N GLY A 60 -29.90 7.40 -8.61
CA GLY A 60 -30.23 8.23 -7.45
C GLY A 60 -30.93 9.54 -7.80
N PHE A 61 -30.80 10.06 -9.02
CA PHE A 61 -31.36 11.36 -9.40
C PHE A 61 -32.87 11.47 -9.12
N ASN A 62 -33.62 10.41 -9.39
CA ASN A 62 -35.07 10.34 -9.12
C ASN A 62 -35.47 9.34 -8.02
N ASN A 63 -34.51 8.75 -7.31
CA ASN A 63 -34.78 7.77 -6.26
C ASN A 63 -34.24 8.24 -4.90
N LEU A 64 -35.11 8.86 -4.10
CA LEU A 64 -34.77 9.36 -2.77
C LEU A 64 -34.19 8.26 -1.86
N LYS A 65 -34.83 7.07 -1.86
CA LYS A 65 -34.38 5.95 -1.03
C LYS A 65 -32.96 5.52 -1.38
N PHE A 66 -32.60 5.57 -2.67
CA PHE A 66 -31.26 5.26 -3.12
C PHE A 66 -30.25 6.34 -2.70
N ARG A 67 -30.59 7.63 -2.84
CA ARG A 67 -29.67 8.70 -2.40
C ARG A 67 -29.31 8.60 -0.92
N LEU A 68 -30.28 8.22 -0.09
CA LEU A 68 -30.07 8.06 1.36
C LEU A 68 -29.05 6.97 1.71
N ILE A 69 -28.71 6.04 0.81
CA ILE A 69 -27.63 5.06 1.03
C ILE A 69 -26.30 5.78 1.29
N PHE A 70 -26.04 6.91 0.62
CA PHE A 70 -24.81 7.69 0.79
C PHE A 70 -24.72 8.40 2.14
N SER A 71 -25.82 8.45 2.89
CA SER A 71 -25.84 8.89 4.29
C SER A 71 -25.62 7.76 5.29
N HIS A 72 -25.65 6.49 4.84
CA HIS A 72 -25.44 5.34 5.69
C HIS A 72 -23.95 5.24 6.09
N PRO A 73 -23.59 4.98 7.35
CA PRO A 73 -22.20 4.96 7.82
C PRO A 73 -21.26 4.07 7.00
N LEU A 74 -21.74 2.90 6.54
CA LEU A 74 -20.96 1.96 5.72
C LEU A 74 -20.58 2.48 4.32
N VAL A 75 -21.22 3.55 3.83
CA VAL A 75 -20.87 4.22 2.57
C VAL A 75 -20.28 5.59 2.84
N LEU A 76 -20.86 6.32 3.80
CA LEU A 76 -20.44 7.67 4.17
C LEU A 76 -19.03 7.73 4.75
N LEU A 77 -18.64 6.80 5.62
CA LEU A 77 -17.33 6.88 6.28
C LEU A 77 -16.17 6.68 5.30
N PRO A 78 -16.21 5.70 4.37
CA PRO A 78 -15.23 5.67 3.27
C PRO A 78 -15.20 6.97 2.46
N LEU A 79 -16.33 7.59 2.16
CA LEU A 79 -16.35 8.89 1.47
C LEU A 79 -15.64 9.99 2.27
N ILE A 80 -15.90 10.04 3.59
CA ILE A 80 -15.26 11.01 4.48
C ILE A 80 -13.75 10.75 4.54
N ILE A 81 -13.30 9.49 4.62
CA ILE A 81 -11.87 9.15 4.58
C ILE A 81 -11.25 9.61 3.25
N GLY A 82 -11.92 9.38 2.12
CA GLY A 82 -11.46 9.85 0.80
C GLY A 82 -11.33 11.38 0.72
N ILE A 83 -12.34 12.12 1.20
CA ILE A 83 -12.33 13.59 1.26
C ILE A 83 -11.23 14.09 2.20
N PHE A 84 -11.11 13.49 3.38
CA PHE A 84 -10.08 13.84 4.35
C PHE A 84 -8.67 13.57 3.80
N SER A 85 -8.49 12.46 3.08
CA SER A 85 -7.21 12.13 2.42
C SER A 85 -6.83 13.13 1.33
N ILE A 86 -7.80 13.69 0.60
CA ILE A 86 -7.52 14.80 -0.33
C ILE A 86 -7.09 16.03 0.45
N ALA A 87 -7.85 16.41 1.48
CA ALA A 87 -7.54 17.59 2.27
C ALA A 87 -6.16 17.50 2.93
N SER A 88 -5.82 16.36 3.53
CA SER A 88 -4.50 16.15 4.13
C SER A 88 -3.39 16.06 3.09
N GLY A 89 -3.66 15.43 1.93
CA GLY A 89 -2.70 15.31 0.83
C GLY A 89 -2.28 16.63 0.20
N LEU A 90 -3.12 17.68 0.26
CA LEU A 90 -2.78 19.02 -0.22
C LEU A 90 -1.67 19.70 0.60
N PHE A 91 -1.44 19.26 1.83
CA PHE A 91 -0.33 19.75 2.67
C PHE A 91 0.97 18.97 2.47
N GLN A 92 0.97 17.96 1.60
CA GLN A 92 2.13 17.10 1.36
C GLN A 92 2.95 17.59 0.17
N ARG A 93 4.23 17.22 0.15
CA ARG A 93 5.17 17.58 -0.91
C ARG A 93 4.80 16.98 -2.27
N LEU A 94 4.22 15.77 -2.26
CA LEU A 94 3.75 15.05 -3.45
C LEU A 94 2.25 14.75 -3.33
N PRO A 95 1.34 15.73 -3.55
CA PRO A 95 -0.09 15.55 -3.33
C PRO A 95 -0.69 14.42 -4.19
N VAL A 96 -0.24 14.28 -5.44
CA VAL A 96 -0.77 13.24 -6.34
C VAL A 96 -0.39 11.84 -5.86
N MET A 97 0.82 11.67 -5.30
CA MET A 97 1.20 10.43 -4.63
C MET A 97 0.29 10.18 -3.42
N ALA A 98 0.05 11.20 -2.59
CA ALA A 98 -0.84 11.09 -1.43
C ALA A 98 -2.30 10.73 -1.82
N PHE A 99 -2.78 11.15 -2.99
CA PHE A 99 -4.11 10.76 -3.46
C PHE A 99 -4.13 9.34 -4.03
N TYR A 100 -3.05 8.93 -4.68
CA TYR A 100 -2.94 7.66 -5.36
C TYR A 100 -2.55 6.49 -4.44
N GLY A 101 -1.74 6.76 -3.42
CA GLY A 101 -1.05 5.74 -2.65
C GLY A 101 0.23 5.27 -3.32
N SER A 102 0.90 4.30 -2.70
CA SER A 102 2.07 3.66 -3.30
C SER A 102 1.66 2.90 -4.56
N PRO A 103 2.44 2.93 -5.65
CA PRO A 103 2.09 2.23 -6.90
C PRO A 103 2.05 0.69 -6.74
N GLN A 104 2.64 0.16 -5.67
CA GLN A 104 2.60 -1.25 -5.28
C GLN A 104 1.23 -1.68 -4.79
N ILE A 105 0.46 -0.80 -4.14
CA ILE A 105 -0.82 -1.17 -3.53
C ILE A 105 -1.95 -0.35 -4.16
N GLY A 106 -1.78 0.97 -4.26
CA GLY A 106 -2.80 1.93 -4.71
C GLY A 106 -3.71 2.42 -3.58
N GLN A 107 -3.33 2.18 -2.33
CA GLN A 107 -4.11 2.57 -1.15
C GLN A 107 -4.00 4.07 -0.94
N GLY A 108 -5.02 4.81 -1.35
CA GLY A 108 -5.08 6.28 -1.29
C GLY A 108 -6.51 6.81 -1.27
N ALA A 109 -6.70 8.11 -1.52
CA ALA A 109 -8.02 8.72 -1.60
C ALA A 109 -8.94 8.02 -2.62
N PHE A 110 -8.41 7.65 -3.80
CA PHE A 110 -9.18 6.93 -4.83
C PHE A 110 -9.73 5.60 -4.33
N TRP A 111 -8.98 4.89 -3.49
CA TRP A 111 -9.37 3.61 -2.93
C TRP A 111 -10.66 3.69 -2.11
N TYR A 112 -10.76 4.67 -1.20
CA TYR A 112 -11.95 4.83 -0.36
C TYR A 112 -13.18 5.31 -1.14
N PHE A 113 -12.98 6.14 -2.17
CA PHE A 113 -14.07 6.46 -3.09
C PHE A 113 -14.55 5.22 -3.85
N SER A 114 -13.63 4.36 -4.32
CA SER A 114 -13.98 3.08 -4.90
C SER A 114 -14.76 2.20 -3.92
N ILE A 115 -14.33 2.07 -2.65
CA ILE A 115 -15.09 1.31 -1.63
C ILE A 115 -16.52 1.83 -1.50
N ALA A 116 -16.72 3.15 -1.40
CA ALA A 116 -18.05 3.73 -1.27
C ALA A 116 -18.94 3.44 -2.49
N ILE A 117 -18.41 3.66 -3.70
CA ILE A 117 -19.15 3.45 -4.96
C ILE A 117 -19.45 1.97 -5.19
N LEU A 118 -18.49 1.08 -4.94
CA LEU A 118 -18.67 -0.35 -5.09
C LEU A 118 -19.65 -0.91 -4.05
N THR A 119 -19.63 -0.41 -2.81
CA THR A 119 -20.62 -0.79 -1.80
C THR A 119 -22.03 -0.40 -2.24
N ALA A 120 -22.20 0.81 -2.79
CA ALA A 120 -23.48 1.26 -3.34
C ALA A 120 -23.91 0.46 -4.57
N LEU A 121 -22.98 0.09 -5.47
CA LEU A 121 -23.24 -0.81 -6.60
C LEU A 121 -23.78 -2.15 -6.11
N TYR A 122 -23.02 -2.84 -5.25
CA TYR A 122 -23.39 -4.17 -4.80
C TYR A 122 -24.71 -4.15 -4.05
N PHE A 123 -24.99 -3.10 -3.27
CA PHE A 123 -26.29 -2.93 -2.61
C PHE A 123 -27.46 -2.96 -3.60
N THR A 124 -27.33 -2.36 -4.80
CA THR A 124 -28.42 -2.41 -5.81
C THR A 124 -28.72 -3.82 -6.32
N ILE A 125 -27.78 -4.76 -6.15
CA ILE A 125 -27.82 -6.10 -6.76
C ILE A 125 -28.11 -7.16 -5.70
N VAL A 126 -27.46 -7.10 -4.54
CA VAL A 126 -27.59 -8.11 -3.48
C VAL A 126 -28.98 -8.11 -2.85
N ASP A 127 -29.82 -7.14 -3.13
CA ASP A 127 -31.23 -7.15 -2.75
C ASP A 127 -32.00 -8.36 -3.32
N ASN A 128 -31.55 -8.88 -4.45
CA ASN A 128 -32.15 -10.05 -5.08
C ASN A 128 -31.37 -11.32 -4.71
N LYS A 129 -32.06 -12.25 -4.02
CA LYS A 129 -31.57 -13.58 -3.65
C LYS A 129 -30.88 -14.35 -4.79
N LYS A 130 -31.47 -14.36 -6.00
CA LYS A 130 -30.85 -15.02 -7.16
C LYS A 130 -29.48 -14.43 -7.49
N TRP A 131 -29.36 -13.11 -7.41
CA TRP A 131 -28.10 -12.41 -7.67
C TRP A 131 -27.08 -12.59 -6.54
N GLN A 132 -27.51 -12.68 -5.28
CA GLN A 132 -26.61 -13.07 -4.19
C GLN A 132 -25.96 -14.42 -4.48
N PHE A 133 -26.74 -15.41 -4.92
CA PHE A 133 -26.21 -16.73 -5.28
C PHE A 133 -25.23 -16.68 -6.47
N ILE A 134 -25.58 -15.94 -7.53
CA ILE A 134 -24.68 -15.75 -8.69
C ILE A 134 -23.36 -15.12 -8.26
N LEU A 135 -23.40 -14.08 -7.42
CA LEU A 135 -22.20 -13.41 -6.91
C LEU A 135 -21.38 -14.32 -5.99
N LEU A 136 -22.03 -15.18 -5.20
CA LEU A 136 -21.35 -16.19 -4.39
C LEU A 136 -20.61 -17.22 -5.25
N LEU A 137 -21.28 -17.77 -6.28
CA LEU A 137 -20.65 -18.70 -7.22
C LEU A 137 -19.50 -18.04 -7.99
N ASN A 138 -19.68 -16.78 -8.39
CA ASN A 138 -18.63 -16.01 -9.04
C ASN A 138 -17.41 -15.83 -8.12
N LEU A 139 -17.60 -15.42 -6.86
CA LEU A 139 -16.50 -15.28 -5.91
C LEU A 139 -15.82 -16.62 -5.62
N LEU A 140 -16.59 -17.71 -5.46
CA LEU A 140 -16.05 -19.05 -5.28
C LEU A 140 -15.14 -19.42 -6.45
N PHE A 141 -15.60 -19.19 -7.69
CA PHE A 141 -14.82 -19.51 -8.88
C PHE A 141 -13.57 -18.63 -9.02
N VAL A 142 -13.66 -17.33 -8.70
CA VAL A 142 -12.48 -16.45 -8.62
C VAL A 142 -11.47 -17.00 -7.61
N VAL A 143 -11.91 -17.37 -6.41
CA VAL A 143 -11.02 -17.94 -5.37
C VAL A 143 -10.38 -19.23 -5.84
N ILE A 144 -11.11 -20.12 -6.51
CA ILE A 144 -10.56 -21.36 -7.07
C ILE A 144 -9.49 -21.06 -8.11
N VAL A 145 -9.79 -20.21 -9.11
CA VAL A 145 -8.84 -19.85 -10.17
C VAL A 145 -7.58 -19.22 -9.57
N VAL A 146 -7.77 -18.32 -8.62
CA VAL A 146 -6.69 -17.64 -7.92
C VAL A 146 -5.82 -18.62 -7.14
N THR A 147 -6.44 -19.54 -6.38
CA THR A 147 -5.74 -20.58 -5.63
C THR A 147 -4.93 -21.49 -6.55
N VAL A 148 -5.56 -21.99 -7.63
CA VAL A 148 -4.90 -22.86 -8.60
C VAL A 148 -3.73 -22.15 -9.27
N GLY A 149 -3.90 -20.90 -9.73
CA GLY A 149 -2.81 -20.15 -10.34
C GLY A 149 -1.68 -19.79 -9.37
N SER A 150 -1.97 -19.65 -8.08
CA SER A 150 -0.95 -19.45 -7.04
C SER A 150 -0.10 -20.70 -6.80
N PHE A 151 -0.70 -21.90 -6.73
CA PHE A 151 0.03 -23.16 -6.51
C PHE A 151 0.64 -23.74 -7.79
N TYR A 152 0.02 -23.49 -8.93
CA TYR A 152 0.42 -23.98 -10.24
C TYR A 152 0.67 -22.78 -11.16
N PRO A 153 1.77 -22.04 -10.95
CA PRO A 153 2.05 -20.77 -11.63
C PRO A 153 2.29 -20.93 -13.14
N ALA A 154 2.46 -22.15 -13.64
CA ALA A 154 2.50 -22.45 -15.07
C ALA A 154 1.57 -23.64 -15.39
N LEU A 155 0.59 -23.41 -16.26
CA LEU A 155 -0.33 -24.42 -16.77
C LEU A 155 -0.10 -24.54 -18.28
N THR A 156 0.32 -25.72 -18.74
CA THR A 156 0.54 -25.99 -20.18
C THR A 156 1.51 -25.01 -20.87
N GLY A 157 2.50 -24.51 -20.13
CA GLY A 157 3.47 -23.52 -20.63
C GLY A 157 3.00 -22.05 -20.57
N VAL A 158 1.73 -21.80 -20.23
CA VAL A 158 1.21 -20.45 -19.96
C VAL A 158 1.39 -20.13 -18.48
N VAL A 159 2.09 -19.04 -18.18
CA VAL A 159 2.31 -18.61 -16.79
C VAL A 159 1.03 -17.96 -16.24
N ILE A 160 0.37 -18.57 -15.25
CA ILE A 160 -0.86 -18.09 -14.60
C ILE A 160 -0.59 -17.76 -13.13
N SER A 161 0.57 -17.15 -12.84
CA SER A 161 0.87 -16.64 -11.50
C SER A 161 0.26 -15.26 -11.30
N PHE A 162 -0.32 -15.00 -10.13
CA PHE A 162 -0.82 -13.66 -9.77
C PHE A 162 0.24 -12.89 -8.99
N PHE A 163 0.50 -13.35 -7.77
CA PHE A 163 1.57 -12.85 -6.91
C PHE A 163 2.59 -13.95 -6.66
N GLY A 164 3.85 -13.58 -6.42
CA GLY A 164 4.95 -14.53 -6.20
C GLY A 164 4.99 -15.14 -4.80
N PHE A 165 3.88 -15.13 -4.06
CA PHE A 165 3.72 -15.65 -2.70
C PHE A 165 2.23 -15.95 -2.44
N ASN A 166 1.91 -16.73 -1.40
CA ASN A 166 0.55 -17.27 -1.19
C ASN A 166 -0.22 -16.65 -0.02
N ASP A 167 0.46 -15.94 0.87
CA ASP A 167 -0.07 -15.46 2.15
C ASP A 167 -1.32 -14.59 2.02
N TRP A 168 -1.39 -13.79 0.94
CA TRP A 168 -2.52 -12.91 0.63
C TRP A 168 -3.83 -13.66 0.34
N LEU A 169 -3.77 -14.96 0.00
CA LEU A 169 -4.97 -15.81 -0.17
C LEU A 169 -5.78 -15.92 1.12
N ALA A 170 -5.16 -15.67 2.28
CA ALA A 170 -5.86 -15.68 3.57
C ALA A 170 -7.06 -14.70 3.59
N LEU A 171 -6.91 -13.53 2.97
CA LEU A 171 -8.00 -12.54 2.85
C LEU A 171 -9.10 -13.01 1.89
N TYR A 172 -8.75 -13.69 0.80
CA TYR A 172 -9.70 -14.27 -0.15
C TYR A 172 -10.52 -15.40 0.48
N TYR A 173 -9.87 -16.33 1.17
CA TYR A 173 -10.55 -17.40 1.89
C TYR A 173 -11.46 -16.85 2.98
N THR A 174 -10.95 -15.96 3.83
CA THR A 174 -11.77 -15.36 4.89
C THR A 174 -13.00 -14.65 4.31
N SER A 175 -12.83 -13.90 3.23
CA SER A 175 -13.91 -13.17 2.56
C SER A 175 -14.96 -14.10 1.94
N LEU A 176 -14.53 -15.16 1.26
CA LEU A 176 -15.44 -16.18 0.71
C LEU A 176 -16.27 -16.82 1.82
N PHE A 177 -15.64 -17.15 2.95
CA PHE A 177 -16.32 -17.77 4.08
C PHE A 177 -17.31 -16.80 4.75
N ILE A 178 -16.99 -15.51 4.86
CA ILE A 178 -17.98 -14.48 5.27
C ILE A 178 -19.21 -14.53 4.37
N PHE A 179 -19.03 -14.57 3.04
CA PHE A 179 -20.15 -14.61 2.10
C PHE A 179 -20.96 -15.92 2.22
N ILE A 180 -20.29 -17.08 2.25
CA ILE A 180 -20.95 -18.39 2.44
C ILE A 180 -21.84 -18.35 3.70
N TYR A 181 -21.33 -17.79 4.79
CA TYR A 181 -22.08 -17.64 6.02
C TYR A 181 -23.30 -16.72 5.89
N PHE A 182 -23.15 -15.56 5.24
CA PHE A 182 -24.29 -14.70 4.93
C PHE A 182 -25.38 -15.44 4.16
N TYR A 183 -24.97 -16.23 3.18
CA TYR A 183 -25.87 -17.01 2.34
C TYR A 183 -26.60 -18.09 3.15
N ILE A 184 -25.88 -18.84 4.00
CA ILE A 184 -26.49 -19.87 4.86
C ILE A 184 -27.54 -19.25 5.80
N GLU A 185 -27.21 -18.13 6.46
CA GLU A 185 -28.13 -17.42 7.36
C GLU A 185 -29.38 -16.90 6.62
N THR A 186 -29.20 -16.40 5.39
CA THR A 186 -30.31 -15.83 4.60
C THR A 186 -31.32 -16.90 4.16
N TYR A 187 -30.86 -18.12 3.88
CA TYR A 187 -31.66 -19.20 3.31
C TYR A 187 -32.12 -20.25 4.33
N LYS A 188 -31.68 -20.16 5.59
CA LYS A 188 -32.13 -21.03 6.70
C LYS A 188 -32.06 -22.53 6.37
N PHE A 189 -30.89 -22.99 5.91
CA PHE A 189 -30.67 -24.41 5.60
C PHE A 189 -30.95 -25.34 6.81
N PRO A 190 -31.43 -26.58 6.58
CA PRO A 190 -31.49 -27.59 7.63
C PRO A 190 -30.09 -27.88 8.17
N TYR A 191 -29.96 -28.14 9.48
CA TYR A 191 -28.69 -28.36 10.18
C TYR A 191 -27.67 -27.21 10.09
N GLN A 192 -28.14 -25.97 9.92
CA GLN A 192 -27.30 -24.78 9.78
C GLN A 192 -26.19 -24.66 10.84
N SER A 193 -26.42 -25.06 12.09
CA SER A 193 -25.41 -24.96 13.15
C SER A 193 -24.22 -25.89 12.92
N LEU A 194 -24.47 -27.14 12.49
CA LEU A 194 -23.41 -28.09 12.17
C LEU A 194 -22.66 -27.66 10.91
N LEU A 195 -23.40 -27.25 9.87
CA LEU A 195 -22.82 -26.80 8.61
C LEU A 195 -21.90 -25.59 8.81
N LYS A 196 -22.29 -24.62 9.64
CA LYS A 196 -21.45 -23.48 10.01
C LYS A 196 -20.13 -23.95 10.63
N VAL A 197 -20.18 -24.75 11.69
CA VAL A 197 -18.96 -25.24 12.36
C VAL A 197 -18.05 -25.99 11.38
N LEU A 198 -18.60 -26.93 10.60
CA LEU A 198 -17.81 -27.67 9.60
C LEU A 198 -17.15 -26.74 8.58
N ILE A 199 -17.88 -25.76 8.06
CA ILE A 199 -17.33 -24.77 7.13
C ILE A 199 -16.20 -23.99 7.82
N PHE A 200 -16.40 -23.45 9.02
CA PHE A 200 -15.32 -22.71 9.70
C PHE A 200 -14.07 -23.57 9.96
N LEU A 201 -14.24 -24.86 10.23
CA LEU A 201 -13.12 -25.79 10.42
C LEU A 201 -12.34 -26.04 9.12
N VAL A 202 -12.96 -25.94 7.94
CA VAL A 202 -12.26 -26.03 6.63
C VAL A 202 -11.34 -24.83 6.39
N LEU A 203 -11.63 -23.67 6.98
CA LEU A 203 -10.80 -22.47 6.81
C LEU A 203 -9.39 -22.65 7.38
N GLY A 204 -9.24 -23.38 8.49
CA GLY A 204 -7.95 -23.66 9.11
C GLY A 204 -6.98 -24.39 8.16
N PRO A 205 -7.32 -25.60 7.66
CA PRO A 205 -6.51 -26.32 6.69
C PRO A 205 -6.11 -25.51 5.47
N LEU A 206 -6.98 -24.61 4.97
CA LEU A 206 -6.63 -23.72 3.87
C LEU A 206 -5.49 -22.74 4.23
N PHE A 207 -5.45 -22.24 5.47
CA PHE A 207 -4.33 -21.41 5.95
C PHE A 207 -3.02 -22.20 6.11
N TRP A 208 -3.09 -23.47 6.50
CA TRP A 208 -1.93 -24.37 6.49
C TRP A 208 -1.40 -24.62 5.08
N VAL A 209 -2.29 -24.86 4.11
CA VAL A 209 -1.91 -25.12 2.72
C VAL A 209 -1.16 -23.94 2.10
N ILE A 210 -1.48 -22.70 2.49
CA ILE A 210 -0.77 -21.49 2.02
C ILE A 210 0.42 -21.09 2.90
N ASP A 211 0.78 -21.89 3.90
CA ASP A 211 1.87 -21.65 4.86
C ASP A 211 1.80 -20.29 5.59
N ASN A 212 0.59 -19.78 5.85
CA ASN A 212 0.41 -18.50 6.53
C ASN A 212 0.26 -18.68 8.05
N ASN A 213 1.39 -18.76 8.73
CA ASN A 213 1.48 -18.97 10.18
C ASN A 213 0.69 -17.93 11.01
N SER A 214 0.69 -16.65 10.58
CA SER A 214 -0.08 -15.60 11.27
C SER A 214 -1.59 -15.84 11.13
N ALA A 215 -2.08 -16.20 9.94
CA ALA A 215 -3.50 -16.49 9.73
C ALA A 215 -3.95 -17.74 10.49
N ILE A 216 -3.12 -18.78 10.56
CA ILE A 216 -3.37 -19.99 11.35
C ILE A 216 -3.54 -19.64 12.84
N ALA A 217 -2.59 -18.91 13.41
CA ALA A 217 -2.63 -18.54 14.83
C ALA A 217 -3.86 -17.69 15.16
N LEU A 218 -4.18 -16.71 14.31
CA LEU A 218 -5.38 -15.88 14.46
C LEU A 218 -6.67 -16.68 14.34
N TRP A 219 -6.73 -17.64 13.42
CA TRP A 219 -7.87 -18.53 13.26
C TRP A 219 -8.09 -19.37 14.53
N ILE A 220 -7.03 -19.94 15.11
CA ILE A 220 -7.11 -20.68 16.38
C ILE A 220 -7.63 -19.77 17.51
N LEU A 221 -7.10 -18.56 17.64
CA LEU A 221 -7.53 -17.61 18.67
C LEU A 221 -9.00 -17.21 18.52
N VAL A 222 -9.44 -16.94 17.29
CA VAL A 222 -10.85 -16.65 16.98
C VAL A 222 -11.74 -17.87 17.24
N LEU A 223 -11.27 -19.08 16.92
CA LEU A 223 -11.97 -20.33 17.22
C LEU A 223 -12.16 -20.52 18.72
N ILE A 224 -11.10 -20.33 19.51
CA ILE A 224 -11.16 -20.40 20.98
C ILE A 224 -12.13 -19.36 21.52
N GLY A 225 -12.04 -18.11 21.05
CA GLY A 225 -12.97 -17.05 21.44
C GLY A 225 -14.43 -17.38 21.10
N TRP A 226 -14.65 -18.03 19.96
CA TRP A 226 -15.99 -18.48 19.55
C TRP A 226 -16.51 -19.64 20.38
N VAL A 227 -15.70 -20.68 20.63
CA VAL A 227 -16.06 -21.81 21.52
C VAL A 227 -16.33 -21.32 22.94
N PHE A 228 -15.53 -20.37 23.43
CA PHE A 228 -15.75 -19.74 24.73
C PHE A 228 -17.10 -19.01 24.78
N TRP A 229 -17.43 -18.20 23.77
CA TRP A 229 -18.75 -17.58 23.66
C TRP A 229 -19.90 -18.59 23.65
N LEU A 230 -19.78 -19.66 22.85
CA LEU A 230 -20.78 -20.73 22.78
C LEU A 230 -21.00 -21.39 24.15
N THR A 231 -19.91 -21.64 24.88
CA THR A 231 -19.92 -22.27 26.20
C THR A 231 -20.62 -21.38 27.22
N LEU A 232 -20.24 -20.10 27.30
CA LEU A 232 -20.89 -19.13 28.19
C LEU A 232 -22.39 -19.00 27.91
N ASN A 233 -22.78 -18.96 26.63
CA ASN A 233 -24.16 -18.79 26.22
C ASN A 233 -25.01 -20.06 26.46
N LYS A 234 -24.44 -21.26 26.23
CA LYS A 234 -25.15 -22.54 26.41
C LYS A 234 -25.34 -22.90 27.88
N PHE A 235 -24.31 -22.75 28.70
CA PHE A 235 -24.33 -23.14 30.11
C PHE A 235 -24.85 -22.03 31.03
N ARG A 236 -25.20 -20.86 30.48
CA ARG A 236 -25.66 -19.66 31.23
C ARG A 236 -24.74 -19.32 32.41
N VAL A 237 -23.42 -19.57 32.25
CA VAL A 237 -22.40 -19.40 33.31
C VAL A 237 -22.40 -17.96 33.83
N ILE A 238 -22.72 -17.01 32.96
CA ILE A 238 -22.82 -15.58 33.28
C ILE A 238 -24.14 -15.05 32.69
N SER A 239 -24.72 -14.03 33.32
CA SER A 239 -25.91 -13.36 32.81
C SER A 239 -25.73 -12.91 31.34
N HIS A 240 -26.80 -12.99 30.54
CA HIS A 240 -26.77 -12.53 29.14
C HIS A 240 -26.29 -11.08 28.99
N LYS A 241 -26.57 -10.23 29.99
CA LYS A 241 -26.08 -8.85 30.03
C LYS A 241 -24.55 -8.78 30.02
N ASN A 242 -23.89 -9.65 30.80
CA ASN A 242 -22.44 -9.71 30.88
C ASN A 242 -21.79 -10.32 29.64
N ILE A 243 -22.42 -11.31 29.01
CA ILE A 243 -21.96 -11.85 27.71
C ILE A 243 -21.97 -10.75 26.64
N ASN A 244 -23.01 -9.93 26.61
CA ASN A 244 -23.10 -8.80 25.68
C ASN A 244 -22.07 -7.69 25.98
N TYR A 245 -21.56 -7.58 27.21
CA TYR A 245 -20.45 -6.66 27.50
C TYR A 245 -19.09 -7.17 26.97
N LEU A 246 -18.89 -8.49 26.88
CA LEU A 246 -17.66 -9.07 26.35
C LEU A 246 -17.69 -9.20 24.81
N PHE A 247 -18.83 -9.58 24.25
CA PHE A 247 -19.00 -9.81 22.82
C PHE A 247 -19.88 -8.72 22.24
N ASN A 248 -19.27 -7.56 21.96
CA ASN A 248 -19.94 -6.45 21.29
C ASN A 248 -19.05 -5.77 20.26
N PRO A 249 -19.63 -4.89 19.41
CA PRO A 249 -18.89 -4.20 18.38
C PRO A 249 -17.71 -3.37 18.88
N ILE A 250 -17.79 -2.78 20.07
CA ILE A 250 -16.70 -1.96 20.63
C ILE A 250 -15.49 -2.85 20.93
N VAL A 251 -15.70 -3.96 21.63
CA VAL A 251 -14.64 -4.92 21.95
C VAL A 251 -14.01 -5.47 20.67
N PHE A 252 -14.83 -5.90 19.70
CA PHE A 252 -14.32 -6.46 18.45
C PHE A 252 -13.56 -5.44 17.59
N THR A 253 -13.94 -4.16 17.66
CA THR A 253 -13.18 -3.07 17.02
C THR A 253 -11.86 -2.83 17.74
N SER A 254 -11.83 -2.95 19.07
CA SER A 254 -10.61 -2.72 19.86
C SER A 254 -9.57 -3.83 19.70
N LEU A 255 -9.96 -5.07 19.39
CA LEU A 255 -9.04 -6.21 19.31
C LEU A 255 -7.96 -6.05 18.23
N PRO A 256 -8.25 -5.69 16.96
CA PRO A 256 -7.22 -5.38 15.97
C PRO A 256 -6.31 -4.21 16.40
N ILE A 257 -6.84 -3.21 17.11
CA ILE A 257 -6.06 -2.07 17.62
C ILE A 257 -5.08 -2.54 18.71
N ILE A 258 -5.56 -3.32 19.66
CA ILE A 258 -4.75 -3.90 20.74
C ILE A 258 -3.65 -4.78 20.13
N LEU A 259 -3.99 -5.58 19.11
CA LEU A 259 -3.03 -6.42 18.40
C LEU A 259 -1.93 -5.58 17.72
N SER A 260 -2.31 -4.52 17.00
CA SER A 260 -1.33 -3.58 16.41
C SER A 260 -0.43 -2.94 17.47
N ILE A 261 -1.00 -2.49 18.59
CA ILE A 261 -0.22 -1.91 19.70
C ILE A 261 0.73 -2.96 20.31
N ALA A 262 0.26 -4.20 20.50
CA ALA A 262 1.06 -5.29 21.05
C ALA A 262 2.26 -5.62 20.14
N MET A 263 2.09 -5.58 18.81
CA MET A 263 3.19 -5.73 17.87
C MET A 263 4.27 -4.65 18.07
N VAL A 264 3.87 -3.39 18.23
CA VAL A 264 4.83 -2.31 18.48
C VAL A 264 5.51 -2.45 19.83
N ILE A 265 4.75 -2.73 20.89
CA ILE A 265 5.30 -2.94 22.24
C ILE A 265 6.31 -4.10 22.23
N SER A 266 6.02 -5.18 21.50
CA SER A 266 6.96 -6.30 21.37
C SER A 266 8.31 -5.87 20.79
N SER A 267 8.32 -4.93 19.85
CA SER A 267 9.55 -4.40 19.29
C SER A 267 10.34 -3.58 20.30
N TYR A 268 9.69 -2.87 21.23
CA TYR A 268 10.39 -2.19 22.32
C TYR A 268 10.94 -3.14 23.39
N ILE A 269 10.29 -4.28 23.59
CA ILE A 269 10.70 -5.26 24.61
C ILE A 269 11.84 -6.16 24.09
N PHE A 270 11.74 -6.61 22.84
CA PHE A 270 12.59 -7.67 22.31
C PHE A 270 13.66 -7.20 21.31
N TRP A 271 13.66 -5.92 20.92
CA TRP A 271 14.70 -5.35 20.05
C TRP A 271 15.29 -4.10 20.69
N ASP A 272 16.61 -4.01 20.75
CA ASP A 272 17.31 -2.86 21.32
C ASP A 272 17.25 -1.62 20.40
N GLY A 273 16.99 -1.82 19.10
CA GLY A 273 16.99 -0.78 18.08
C GLY A 273 18.36 -0.52 17.45
N ILE A 274 19.37 -1.33 17.78
CA ILE A 274 20.77 -1.15 17.37
C ILE A 274 21.38 -2.45 16.83
N SER A 275 21.12 -3.60 17.47
CA SER A 275 21.59 -4.90 17.02
C SER A 275 20.71 -5.47 15.91
N ASP A 276 21.29 -6.39 15.12
CA ASP A 276 20.49 -7.17 14.18
C ASP A 276 19.43 -7.96 14.94
N GLN A 277 18.22 -8.03 14.37
CA GLN A 277 17.10 -8.78 14.95
C GLN A 277 17.41 -10.29 14.99
N THR A 278 18.39 -10.72 14.20
CA THR A 278 18.70 -12.13 13.95
C THR A 278 19.43 -12.82 15.11
N ASP A 279 20.23 -12.10 15.91
CA ASP A 279 21.13 -12.73 16.89
C ASP A 279 20.44 -13.19 18.18
N ILE A 280 19.30 -12.61 18.57
CA ILE A 280 18.68 -12.89 19.90
C ILE A 280 17.42 -13.75 19.79
N ILE A 281 16.64 -13.62 18.71
CA ILE A 281 15.31 -14.24 18.57
C ILE A 281 15.32 -15.44 17.60
N THR A 282 16.06 -15.35 16.49
CA THR A 282 16.11 -16.42 15.46
C THR A 282 17.19 -17.46 15.70
N ASP A 283 18.28 -17.14 16.41
CA ASP A 283 19.33 -18.13 16.75
C ASP A 283 18.85 -19.26 17.67
N LYS A 284 17.66 -19.12 18.28
CA LYS A 284 16.93 -20.22 18.93
C LYS A 284 15.99 -20.93 17.94
N GLY A 285 16.51 -21.26 16.76
CA GLY A 285 15.83 -21.71 15.53
C GLY A 285 14.97 -22.99 15.59
N GLY A 286 14.60 -23.45 16.78
CA GLY A 286 13.64 -24.55 16.99
C GLY A 286 12.60 -24.29 18.09
N SER A 287 12.54 -23.08 18.64
CA SER A 287 11.63 -22.74 19.76
C SER A 287 10.46 -21.85 19.32
N TRP A 288 9.33 -21.93 20.03
CA TRP A 288 8.16 -21.04 19.83
C TRP A 288 8.57 -19.56 19.73
N LEU A 289 9.61 -19.15 20.46
CA LEU A 289 10.17 -17.80 20.42
C LEU A 289 10.58 -17.33 19.01
N GLY A 290 11.02 -18.23 18.12
CA GLY A 290 11.34 -17.87 16.73
C GLY A 290 10.13 -17.35 15.95
N HIS A 291 8.91 -17.82 16.25
CA HIS A 291 7.68 -17.31 15.63
C HIS A 291 7.30 -15.89 16.10
N LEU A 292 7.75 -15.47 17.29
CA LEU A 292 7.61 -14.08 17.76
C LEU A 292 8.46 -13.10 16.95
N GLY A 293 9.51 -13.57 16.27
CA GLY A 293 10.34 -12.76 15.39
C GLY A 293 9.52 -12.01 14.34
N THR A 294 8.50 -12.64 13.76
CA THR A 294 7.61 -12.00 12.77
C THR A 294 6.77 -10.85 13.34
N LEU A 295 6.41 -10.92 14.63
CA LEU A 295 5.65 -9.89 15.33
C LEU A 295 6.57 -8.72 15.71
N VAL A 296 7.79 -9.02 16.17
CA VAL A 296 8.84 -8.04 16.49
C VAL A 296 9.30 -7.29 15.24
N ALA A 297 9.55 -7.99 14.12
CA ALA A 297 9.98 -7.41 12.84
C ALA A 297 8.93 -6.47 12.24
N ARG A 298 7.64 -6.80 12.33
CA ARG A 298 6.59 -5.87 11.90
C ARG A 298 6.47 -4.67 12.85
N GLY A 299 6.62 -4.90 14.15
CA GLY A 299 6.66 -3.84 15.15
C GLY A 299 7.83 -2.88 14.98
N SER A 300 8.99 -3.34 14.53
CA SER A 300 10.19 -2.51 14.35
C SER A 300 10.04 -1.51 13.21
N ILE A 301 9.41 -1.92 12.10
CA ILE A 301 9.08 -1.00 10.99
C ILE A 301 8.27 0.19 11.54
N ILE A 302 7.24 -0.08 12.35
CA ILE A 302 6.40 0.97 12.94
C ILE A 302 7.18 1.80 13.98
N ARG A 303 7.99 1.15 14.82
CA ARG A 303 8.82 1.82 15.83
C ARG A 303 9.77 2.84 15.21
N VAL A 304 10.44 2.47 14.12
CA VAL A 304 11.33 3.38 13.37
C VAL A 304 10.54 4.57 12.84
N LEU A 305 9.33 4.35 12.33
CA LEU A 305 8.51 5.41 11.77
C LEU A 305 7.94 6.40 12.81
N PHE A 306 7.85 6.02 14.10
CA PHE A 306 7.33 6.92 15.15
C PHE A 306 8.12 8.20 15.34
N GLU A 307 9.40 8.24 14.96
CA GLU A 307 10.20 9.46 15.02
C GLU A 307 9.62 10.59 14.16
N HIS A 308 8.89 10.24 13.09
CA HIS A 308 8.24 11.19 12.20
C HIS A 308 6.95 11.79 12.80
N LEU A 309 6.33 11.13 13.78
CA LEU A 309 5.09 11.64 14.40
C LEU A 309 5.33 12.68 15.49
N ALA A 310 6.57 13.18 15.66
CA ALA A 310 6.88 14.24 16.63
C ALA A 310 6.23 15.59 16.28
N ASN A 311 5.99 15.87 14.99
CA ASN A 311 5.32 17.09 14.55
C ASN A 311 3.79 16.97 14.72
N PHE A 312 3.18 17.93 15.41
CA PHE A 312 1.72 17.98 15.62
C PHE A 312 0.92 17.94 14.29
N GLN A 313 1.40 18.60 13.24
CA GLN A 313 0.75 18.55 11.92
C GLN A 313 0.78 17.13 11.36
N ALA A 314 1.92 16.46 11.42
CA ALA A 314 2.08 15.08 10.96
C ALA A 314 1.23 14.11 11.79
N LEU A 315 1.12 14.33 13.11
CA LEU A 315 0.28 13.54 13.99
C LEU A 315 -1.21 13.61 13.62
N ILE A 316 -1.71 14.79 13.24
CA ILE A 316 -3.13 15.01 12.91
C ILE A 316 -3.46 14.66 11.47
N LEU A 317 -2.63 15.07 10.52
CA LEU A 317 -2.90 14.98 9.09
C LEU A 317 -2.18 13.81 8.40
N GLY A 318 -1.15 13.25 9.03
CA GLY A 318 -0.26 12.26 8.43
C GLY A 318 0.69 12.87 7.40
N TYR A 319 1.36 12.00 6.66
CA TYR A 319 2.31 12.28 5.58
C TYR A 319 1.72 12.03 4.18
N GLY A 320 0.42 11.72 4.10
CA GLY A 320 -0.23 11.28 2.87
C GLY A 320 0.05 9.82 2.54
N TRP A 321 -0.81 9.23 1.72
CA TRP A 321 -0.66 7.84 1.32
C TRP A 321 0.57 7.61 0.44
N GLY A 322 1.18 6.42 0.55
CA GLY A 322 2.37 6.07 -0.21
C GLY A 322 3.68 6.70 0.28
N SER A 323 3.63 7.47 1.37
CA SER A 323 4.81 8.11 1.98
C SER A 323 5.65 7.15 2.83
N ILE A 324 5.14 5.98 3.22
CA ILE A 324 5.85 5.04 4.11
C ILE A 324 7.25 4.71 3.60
N SER A 325 7.40 4.45 2.30
CA SER A 325 8.72 4.19 1.72
C SER A 325 9.66 5.40 1.83
N GLU A 326 9.16 6.63 1.66
CA GLU A 326 9.96 7.85 1.83
C GLU A 326 10.38 8.02 3.30
N LEU A 327 9.45 7.81 4.24
CA LEU A 327 9.74 7.90 5.68
C LEU A 327 10.78 6.87 6.10
N LEU A 328 10.64 5.63 5.64
CA LEU A 328 11.62 4.58 5.89
C LEU A 328 13.00 4.94 5.31
N ILE A 329 13.08 5.38 4.05
CA ILE A 329 14.33 5.82 3.41
C ILE A 329 14.97 6.98 4.19
N SER A 330 14.17 7.84 4.82
CA SER A 330 14.68 8.95 5.62
C SER A 330 15.24 8.53 7.00
N SER A 331 14.73 7.43 7.54
CA SER A 331 15.13 6.89 8.86
C SER A 331 16.26 5.88 8.80
N PHE A 332 16.41 5.14 7.70
CA PHE A 332 17.36 4.04 7.59
C PHE A 332 18.81 4.51 7.40
N THR A 333 19.73 4.09 8.26
CA THR A 333 21.16 4.00 7.91
C THR A 333 21.45 2.63 7.28
N PRO A 334 22.59 2.42 6.58
CA PRO A 334 22.95 1.10 6.04
C PRO A 334 22.90 -0.01 7.09
N GLU A 335 23.33 0.27 8.32
CA GLU A 335 23.31 -0.68 9.45
C GLU A 335 21.87 -1.09 9.77
N VAL A 336 20.97 -0.14 9.97
CA VAL A 336 19.54 -0.43 10.25
C VAL A 336 18.82 -1.04 9.03
N PHE A 337 19.28 -0.72 7.81
CA PHE A 337 18.71 -1.23 6.57
C PHE A 337 18.98 -2.72 6.37
N TYR A 338 20.20 -3.21 6.65
CA TYR A 338 20.50 -4.64 6.60
C TYR A 338 19.76 -5.43 7.69
N GLN A 339 19.52 -4.81 8.84
CA GLN A 339 18.89 -5.44 10.02
C GLN A 339 17.36 -5.64 9.92
N ILE A 340 16.66 -4.81 9.12
CA ILE A 340 15.21 -4.95 8.88
C ILE A 340 14.93 -5.71 7.57
N ASN A 341 15.93 -5.89 6.71
CA ASN A 341 15.82 -6.68 5.48
C ASN A 341 16.03 -8.17 5.76
N THR A 342 14.96 -8.90 6.10
CA THR A 342 14.96 -10.36 5.94
C THR A 342 14.75 -10.77 4.45
N GLY A 343 15.26 -9.99 3.49
CA GLY A 343 15.20 -10.25 2.05
C GLY A 343 15.45 -9.01 1.18
N ASN A 344 15.78 -9.20 -0.10
CA ASN A 344 16.06 -8.12 -1.09
C ASN A 344 14.84 -7.24 -1.47
N ARG A 345 13.80 -7.17 -0.65
CA ARG A 345 12.55 -6.46 -0.94
C ARG A 345 12.23 -5.54 0.23
N VAL A 346 12.73 -4.31 0.16
CA VAL A 346 12.38 -3.23 1.11
C VAL A 346 10.87 -3.22 1.29
N HIS A 347 10.38 -3.42 2.52
CA HIS A 347 8.95 -3.42 2.79
C HIS A 347 8.40 -2.00 2.58
N PHE A 348 7.60 -1.81 1.53
CA PHE A 348 7.12 -0.51 1.05
C PHE A 348 5.88 0.02 1.82
N HIS A 349 5.56 -0.60 2.95
CA HIS A 349 4.38 -0.36 3.77
C HIS A 349 4.59 -0.97 5.17
N THR A 350 3.72 -0.61 6.11
CA THR A 350 3.86 -1.02 7.52
C THR A 350 3.52 -2.49 7.81
N HIS A 351 2.82 -3.18 6.88
CA HIS A 351 2.17 -4.48 7.12
C HIS A 351 1.16 -4.44 8.29
N ASN A 352 0.65 -3.26 8.62
CA ASN A 352 -0.35 -3.08 9.65
C ASN A 352 -1.34 -2.00 9.22
N GLU A 353 -2.55 -2.40 8.86
CA GLU A 353 -3.54 -1.48 8.30
C GLU A 353 -3.80 -0.26 9.18
N ILE A 354 -3.79 -0.42 10.52
CA ILE A 354 -4.04 0.70 11.45
C ILE A 354 -2.89 1.71 11.41
N PHE A 355 -1.64 1.25 11.46
CA PHE A 355 -0.50 2.16 11.39
C PHE A 355 -0.32 2.76 10.00
N GLU A 356 -0.67 2.05 8.93
CA GLU A 356 -0.73 2.62 7.59
C GLU A 356 -1.64 3.85 7.54
N HIS A 357 -2.81 3.80 8.20
CA HIS A 357 -3.71 4.95 8.32
C HIS A 357 -3.12 6.06 9.20
N ILE A 358 -2.45 5.72 10.32
CA ILE A 358 -1.87 6.73 11.22
C ILE A 358 -0.81 7.54 10.48
N PHE A 359 0.11 6.89 9.78
CA PHE A 359 1.16 7.58 9.04
C PHE A 359 0.62 8.28 7.78
N SER A 360 -0.42 7.74 7.13
CA SER A 360 -0.93 8.33 5.88
C SER A 360 -1.89 9.50 6.11
N ILE A 361 -2.81 9.38 7.07
CA ILE A 361 -3.89 10.37 7.31
C ILE A 361 -4.01 10.77 8.78
N GLY A 362 -2.98 10.51 9.60
CA GLY A 362 -2.94 10.94 10.99
C GLY A 362 -3.96 10.24 11.89
N ILE A 363 -3.97 10.64 13.16
CA ILE A 363 -4.89 10.08 14.16
C ILE A 363 -6.35 10.41 13.83
N LEU A 364 -6.62 11.60 13.26
CA LEU A 364 -7.98 12.01 12.94
C LEU A 364 -8.58 11.13 11.81
N GLY A 365 -7.83 10.93 10.73
CA GLY A 365 -8.26 10.05 9.65
C GLY A 365 -8.38 8.59 10.11
N THR A 366 -7.42 8.13 10.92
CA THR A 366 -7.46 6.78 11.54
C THR A 366 -8.69 6.60 12.41
N PHE A 367 -9.08 7.61 13.20
CA PHE A 367 -10.28 7.55 14.03
C PHE A 367 -11.55 7.34 13.18
N ILE A 368 -11.64 7.99 12.01
CA ILE A 368 -12.77 7.79 11.08
C ILE A 368 -12.78 6.36 10.54
N TYR A 369 -11.60 5.80 10.22
CA TYR A 369 -11.46 4.39 9.84
C TYR A 369 -11.88 3.43 10.97
N VAL A 370 -11.48 3.70 12.21
CA VAL A 370 -11.92 2.90 13.37
C VAL A 370 -13.43 2.96 13.55
N ILE A 371 -14.06 4.13 13.35
CA ILE A 371 -15.52 4.25 13.36
C ILE A 371 -16.14 3.42 12.22
N TYR A 372 -15.54 3.39 11.03
CA TYR A 372 -16.00 2.56 9.91
C TYR A 372 -15.98 1.07 10.27
N THR A 373 -14.87 0.59 10.82
CA THR A 373 -14.72 -0.78 11.33
C THR A 373 -15.75 -1.08 12.44
N TYR A 374 -15.99 -0.14 13.35
CA TYR A 374 -17.04 -0.26 14.36
C TYR A 374 -18.42 -0.44 13.75
N TYR A 375 -18.77 0.31 12.69
CA TYR A 375 -20.06 0.14 12.03
C TYR A 375 -20.17 -1.20 11.30
N ILE A 376 -19.09 -1.71 10.70
CA ILE A 376 -19.07 -3.07 10.13
C ILE A 376 -19.42 -4.08 11.23
N PHE A 377 -18.76 -4.02 12.39
CA PHE A 377 -19.09 -4.89 13.51
C PHE A 377 -20.51 -4.65 14.02
N LYS A 378 -20.95 -3.40 14.18
CA LYS A 378 -22.30 -3.08 14.66
C LYS A 378 -23.39 -3.73 13.81
N TYR A 379 -23.23 -3.73 12.49
CA TYR A 379 -24.18 -4.38 11.60
C TYR A 379 -23.97 -5.88 11.51
N SER A 380 -22.74 -6.39 11.65
CA SER A 380 -22.49 -7.84 11.66
C SER A 380 -23.11 -8.48 12.90
N PHE A 381 -22.99 -7.87 14.08
CA PHE A 381 -23.57 -8.35 15.32
C PHE A 381 -25.10 -8.37 15.28
N LYS A 382 -25.71 -7.35 14.64
CA LYS A 382 -27.16 -7.32 14.41
C LYS A 382 -27.64 -8.46 13.52
N TYR A 383 -26.80 -8.90 12.59
CA TYR A 383 -27.14 -9.96 11.65
C TYR A 383 -26.85 -11.36 12.21
N SER A 384 -25.60 -11.61 12.62
CA SER A 384 -25.17 -12.88 13.22
C SER A 384 -23.86 -12.70 13.99
N GLN A 385 -23.81 -13.27 15.20
CA GLN A 385 -22.58 -13.29 16.01
C GLN A 385 -21.42 -13.96 15.28
N ILE A 386 -21.68 -15.04 14.53
CA ILE A 386 -20.61 -15.81 13.89
C ILE A 386 -19.98 -15.03 12.74
N ILE A 387 -20.80 -14.28 12.00
CA ILE A 387 -20.30 -13.36 10.96
C ILE A 387 -19.39 -12.29 11.59
N SER A 388 -19.68 -11.86 12.82
CA SER A 388 -18.83 -10.91 13.54
C SER A 388 -17.46 -11.51 13.89
N PHE A 389 -17.38 -12.80 14.24
CA PHE A 389 -16.10 -13.49 14.44
C PHE A 389 -15.29 -13.63 13.14
N LEU A 390 -15.94 -13.88 12.01
CA LEU A 390 -15.25 -13.91 10.71
C LEU A 390 -14.74 -12.53 10.29
N TRP A 391 -15.51 -11.46 10.54
CA TRP A 391 -15.00 -10.09 10.37
C TRP A 391 -13.85 -9.78 11.31
N LEU A 392 -13.88 -10.28 12.55
CA LEU A 392 -12.76 -10.14 13.48
C LEU A 392 -11.50 -10.80 12.93
N LEU A 393 -11.62 -12.03 12.42
CA LEU A 393 -10.52 -12.72 11.75
C LEU A 393 -9.99 -11.90 10.56
N TYR A 394 -10.88 -11.37 9.72
CA TYR A 394 -10.50 -10.52 8.58
C TYR A 394 -9.67 -9.29 9.01
N PHE A 395 -10.15 -8.52 9.99
CA PHE A 395 -9.43 -7.34 10.47
C PHE A 395 -8.15 -7.67 11.24
N CYS A 396 -8.11 -8.78 11.99
CA CYS A 396 -6.89 -9.25 12.63
C CYS A 396 -5.84 -9.68 11.60
N ILE A 397 -6.23 -10.33 10.50
CA ILE A 397 -5.31 -10.63 9.39
C ILE A 397 -4.77 -9.33 8.79
N SER A 398 -5.62 -8.30 8.62
CA SER A 398 -5.19 -6.97 8.16
C SER A 398 -4.30 -6.22 9.17
N ALA A 399 -4.17 -6.65 10.41
CA ALA A 399 -3.19 -6.11 11.35
C ALA A 399 -1.77 -6.68 11.12
N PHE A 400 -1.66 -7.84 10.47
CA PHE A 400 -0.39 -8.49 10.13
C PHE A 400 -0.03 -8.40 8.64
N TRP A 401 -0.98 -7.98 7.81
CA TRP A 401 -0.88 -7.92 6.36
C TRP A 401 -1.62 -6.70 5.82
N PHE A 402 -1.21 -6.26 4.65
CA PHE A 402 -1.87 -5.18 3.91
C PHE A 402 -2.96 -5.74 3.00
N GLN A 403 -3.88 -4.88 2.56
CA GLN A 403 -4.91 -5.23 1.59
C GLN A 403 -4.47 -4.86 0.17
N TRP A 404 -4.86 -5.66 -0.82
CA TRP A 404 -4.68 -5.33 -2.24
C TRP A 404 -5.91 -4.63 -2.80
N VAL A 405 -5.75 -3.90 -3.91
CA VAL A 405 -6.86 -3.21 -4.58
C VAL A 405 -7.99 -4.17 -5.00
N ALA A 406 -7.68 -5.44 -5.30
CA ALA A 406 -8.70 -6.44 -5.61
C ALA A 406 -9.54 -6.82 -4.37
N ASN A 407 -8.98 -6.78 -3.16
CA ASN A 407 -9.68 -7.11 -1.93
C ASN A 407 -10.78 -6.10 -1.60
N ILE A 408 -10.65 -4.84 -2.02
CA ILE A 408 -11.61 -3.77 -1.73
C ILE A 408 -12.96 -4.04 -2.41
N ILE A 409 -12.92 -4.69 -3.56
CA ILE A 409 -14.11 -5.07 -4.33
C ILE A 409 -14.91 -6.10 -3.53
N ILE A 410 -14.20 -7.11 -3.02
CA ILE A 410 -14.79 -8.18 -2.22
C ILE A 410 -15.28 -7.61 -0.88
N GLN A 411 -14.49 -6.77 -0.22
CA GLN A 411 -14.90 -6.07 1.00
C GLN A 411 -16.17 -5.25 0.77
N SER A 412 -16.24 -4.48 -0.32
CA SER A 412 -17.43 -3.69 -0.69
C SER A 412 -18.67 -4.56 -0.91
N LEU A 413 -18.50 -5.72 -1.54
CA LEU A 413 -19.57 -6.72 -1.70
C LEU A 413 -20.07 -7.25 -0.35
N LEU A 414 -19.15 -7.60 0.57
CA LEU A 414 -19.51 -8.09 1.91
C LEU A 414 -20.18 -7.00 2.76
N VAL A 415 -19.69 -5.77 2.69
CA VAL A 415 -20.28 -4.60 3.36
C VAL A 415 -21.66 -4.29 2.79
N ALA A 416 -21.88 -4.47 1.49
CA ALA A 416 -23.20 -4.32 0.88
C ALA A 416 -24.22 -5.36 1.40
N LEU A 417 -23.80 -6.59 1.75
CA LEU A 417 -24.68 -7.58 2.38
C LEU A 417 -25.12 -7.13 3.79
N LEU A 418 -24.20 -6.55 4.58
CA LEU A 418 -24.51 -5.94 5.88
C LEU A 418 -25.51 -4.78 5.75
N LEU A 419 -25.32 -3.95 4.73
CA LEU A 419 -26.23 -2.84 4.42
C LEU A 419 -27.62 -3.34 3.99
N ALA A 420 -27.67 -4.34 3.11
CA ALA A 420 -28.90 -4.92 2.59
C ALA A 420 -29.74 -5.63 3.67
N SER A 421 -29.11 -6.18 4.69
CA SER A 421 -29.83 -6.79 5.82
C SER A 421 -30.44 -5.76 6.79
N ASN A 422 -30.03 -4.48 6.73
CA ASN A 422 -30.44 -3.42 7.66
C ASN A 422 -31.29 -2.29 7.03
N LYS A 423 -31.94 -2.55 5.89
CA LYS A 423 -32.68 -1.54 5.09
C LYS A 423 -33.68 -0.68 5.85
N ASN A 424 -34.31 -1.21 6.89
CA ASN A 424 -35.39 -0.51 7.61
C ASN A 424 -34.88 0.69 8.44
N ASN A 425 -33.56 0.79 8.69
CA ASN A 425 -32.99 1.87 9.49
C ASN A 425 -32.38 3.03 8.68
N MET A 426 -32.56 3.07 7.35
CA MET A 426 -31.92 4.07 6.47
C MET A 426 -32.29 5.54 6.82
N ASN A 427 -33.45 5.80 7.44
CA ASN A 427 -33.93 7.15 7.74
C ASN A 427 -33.40 7.75 9.06
N GLY A 428 -32.65 7.00 9.87
CA GLY A 428 -32.27 7.40 11.23
C GLY A 428 -30.86 7.96 11.41
N TYR A 429 -30.06 8.08 10.35
CA TYR A 429 -28.64 8.42 10.47
C TYR A 429 -28.35 9.89 10.13
N VAL A 430 -27.49 10.52 10.96
CA VAL A 430 -27.02 11.92 10.92
C VAL A 430 -27.95 12.86 10.15
N TYR A 431 -29.01 13.33 10.80
CA TYR A 431 -30.12 14.07 10.21
C TYR A 431 -29.67 15.12 9.17
N LYS A 432 -28.66 15.95 9.51
CA LYS A 432 -28.12 16.99 8.63
C LYS A 432 -27.43 16.45 7.36
N ILE A 433 -26.67 15.37 7.44
CA ILE A 433 -26.02 14.76 6.26
C ILE A 433 -27.07 14.08 5.38
N SER A 434 -28.08 13.47 5.99
CA SER A 434 -29.20 12.90 5.26
C SER A 434 -29.88 13.97 4.39
N ASP A 435 -30.08 15.18 4.92
CA ASP A 435 -30.71 16.29 4.18
C ASP A 435 -29.92 16.71 2.95
N PHE A 436 -28.58 16.74 3.06
CA PHE A 436 -27.70 17.02 1.92
C PHE A 436 -27.89 15.99 0.78
N PHE A 437 -28.00 14.70 1.10
CA PHE A 437 -28.25 13.64 0.11
C PHE A 437 -29.73 13.53 -0.31
N LYS A 438 -30.68 14.03 0.48
CA LYS A 438 -32.08 14.17 0.05
C LYS A 438 -32.17 15.12 -1.14
N ALA A 439 -31.39 16.21 -1.15
CA ALA A 439 -31.31 17.13 -2.26
C ALA A 439 -30.65 16.48 -3.49
N LYS A 440 -31.31 16.61 -4.66
CA LYS A 440 -30.77 16.09 -5.94
C LYS A 440 -29.42 16.72 -6.28
N LEU A 441 -29.23 18.00 -5.96
CA LEU A 441 -28.01 18.75 -6.25
C LEU A 441 -26.82 18.22 -5.43
N GLY A 442 -26.98 18.09 -4.10
CA GLY A 442 -25.90 17.62 -3.22
C GLY A 442 -25.41 16.22 -3.58
N TYR A 443 -26.35 15.30 -3.80
CA TYR A 443 -26.05 13.96 -4.31
C TYR A 443 -25.33 13.99 -5.67
N SER A 444 -25.82 14.81 -6.61
CA SER A 444 -25.24 14.89 -7.96
C SER A 444 -23.82 15.43 -7.94
N LEU A 445 -23.56 16.49 -7.17
CA LEU A 445 -22.24 17.08 -7.04
C LEU A 445 -21.22 16.08 -6.50
N VAL A 446 -21.58 15.32 -5.46
CA VAL A 446 -20.70 14.30 -4.88
C VAL A 446 -20.37 13.21 -5.89
N LEU A 447 -21.35 12.68 -6.62
CA LEU A 447 -21.06 11.62 -7.59
C LEU A 447 -20.32 12.09 -8.84
N ILE A 448 -20.58 13.30 -9.32
CA ILE A 448 -19.79 13.89 -10.41
C ILE A 448 -18.34 14.09 -9.96
N PHE A 449 -18.13 14.63 -8.76
CA PHE A 449 -16.80 14.80 -8.20
C PHE A 449 -16.06 13.47 -8.09
N ILE A 450 -16.69 12.45 -7.49
CA ILE A 450 -16.10 11.11 -7.35
C ILE A 450 -15.80 10.49 -8.71
N SER A 451 -16.71 10.62 -9.68
CA SER A 451 -16.53 10.10 -11.04
C SER A 451 -15.29 10.69 -11.71
N LEU A 452 -15.16 12.02 -11.71
CA LEU A 452 -14.03 12.73 -12.30
C LEU A 452 -12.72 12.41 -11.57
N PHE A 453 -12.76 12.34 -10.24
CA PHE A 453 -11.59 12.05 -9.43
C PHE A 453 -11.09 10.60 -9.66
N LEU A 454 -11.98 9.61 -9.64
CA LEU A 454 -11.62 8.22 -9.96
C LEU A 454 -11.16 8.04 -11.41
N PHE A 455 -11.77 8.77 -12.35
CA PHE A 455 -11.30 8.77 -13.75
C PHE A 455 -9.87 9.31 -13.85
N TYR A 456 -9.58 10.42 -13.15
CA TYR A 456 -8.24 10.98 -13.06
C TYR A 456 -7.25 9.97 -12.45
N GLY A 457 -7.60 9.30 -11.36
CA GLY A 457 -6.79 8.24 -10.76
C GLY A 457 -6.48 7.09 -11.72
N SER A 458 -7.50 6.61 -12.45
CA SER A 458 -7.34 5.59 -13.50
C SER A 458 -6.42 6.07 -14.63
N PHE A 459 -6.64 7.31 -15.10
CA PHE A 459 -5.86 7.93 -16.17
C PHE A 459 -4.38 8.03 -15.80
N ILE A 460 -4.06 8.61 -14.64
CA ILE A 460 -2.66 8.76 -14.22
C ILE A 460 -2.01 7.40 -13.98
N GLY A 461 -2.71 6.43 -13.39
CA GLY A 461 -2.21 5.06 -13.20
C GLY A 461 -1.84 4.40 -14.53
N TYR A 462 -2.81 4.32 -15.45
CA TYR A 462 -2.64 3.66 -16.74
C TYR A 462 -1.56 4.32 -17.60
N PHE A 463 -1.59 5.65 -17.73
CA PHE A 463 -0.63 6.35 -18.60
C PHE A 463 0.78 6.38 -18.04
N THR A 464 0.95 6.36 -16.71
CA THR A 464 2.27 6.18 -16.10
C THR A 464 2.79 4.79 -16.45
N ALA A 465 2.03 3.73 -16.11
CA ALA A 465 2.41 2.34 -16.35
C ALA A 465 2.72 2.06 -17.83
N LYS A 466 1.84 2.46 -18.74
CA LYS A 466 1.99 2.26 -20.19
C LYS A 466 3.26 2.92 -20.73
N LYS A 467 3.51 4.19 -20.37
CA LYS A 467 4.70 4.92 -20.85
C LYS A 467 5.97 4.31 -20.30
N HIS A 468 5.97 3.86 -19.06
CA HIS A 468 7.15 3.21 -18.47
C HIS A 468 7.45 1.84 -19.09
N MET A 469 6.45 1.09 -19.57
CA MET A 469 6.72 -0.11 -20.37
C MET A 469 7.30 0.21 -21.74
N SER A 470 6.72 1.21 -22.43
CA SER A 470 7.00 1.47 -23.84
C SER A 470 8.25 2.31 -24.10
N SER A 471 8.86 2.90 -23.08
CA SER A 471 9.92 3.91 -23.25
C SER A 471 11.28 3.47 -22.71
N PHE A 472 11.39 2.24 -22.17
CA PHE A 472 12.56 1.84 -21.39
C PHE A 472 13.13 0.47 -21.80
N ARG A 473 12.87 0.03 -23.04
CA ARG A 473 13.66 -1.06 -23.65
C ARG A 473 15.02 -0.52 -24.06
N SER A 474 16.05 -1.37 -24.14
CA SER A 474 17.43 -0.96 -24.45
C SER A 474 17.54 -0.02 -25.67
N ASN A 475 17.00 -0.42 -26.83
CA ASN A 475 17.04 0.39 -28.05
C ASN A 475 16.31 1.73 -27.90
N GLN A 476 15.20 1.75 -27.18
CA GLN A 476 14.40 2.96 -26.94
C GLN A 476 15.09 3.90 -25.94
N LEU A 477 15.78 3.37 -24.93
CA LEU A 477 16.59 4.16 -24.01
C LEU A 477 17.72 4.87 -24.74
N ILE A 478 18.38 4.18 -25.67
CA ILE A 478 19.42 4.76 -26.52
C ILE A 478 18.83 5.87 -27.38
N GLU A 479 17.69 5.63 -28.04
CA GLU A 479 17.00 6.63 -28.85
C GLU A 479 16.57 7.85 -28.02
N LEU A 480 16.07 7.61 -26.80
CA LEU A 480 15.71 8.68 -25.86
C LEU A 480 16.92 9.51 -25.44
N ALA A 481 18.04 8.86 -25.12
CA ALA A 481 19.28 9.54 -24.77
C ALA A 481 19.78 10.41 -25.94
N GLN A 482 19.78 9.87 -27.16
CA GLN A 482 20.17 10.62 -28.36
C GLN A 482 19.24 11.80 -28.66
N ASN A 483 17.93 11.62 -28.53
CA ASN A 483 16.95 12.69 -28.74
C ASN A 483 17.02 13.76 -27.65
N SER A 484 17.33 13.37 -26.41
CA SER A 484 17.55 14.29 -25.30
C SER A 484 18.77 15.18 -25.54
N LEU A 485 19.84 14.64 -26.13
CA LEU A 485 21.01 15.45 -26.50
C LEU A 485 20.67 16.51 -27.56
N LYS A 486 19.82 16.17 -28.54
CA LYS A 486 19.42 17.10 -29.60
C LYS A 486 18.45 18.19 -29.13
N SER A 487 17.63 17.89 -28.13
CA SER A 487 16.54 18.78 -27.70
C SER A 487 16.82 19.52 -26.40
N GLU A 488 17.93 19.20 -25.72
CA GLU A 488 18.31 19.69 -24.37
C GLU A 488 17.26 19.45 -23.27
N LYS A 489 16.25 18.62 -23.54
CA LYS A 489 15.14 18.37 -22.62
C LYS A 489 15.13 16.91 -22.18
N CYS A 490 15.61 16.68 -20.96
CA CYS A 490 15.91 15.33 -20.46
C CYS A 490 14.71 14.60 -19.84
N SER A 491 13.75 15.30 -19.24
CA SER A 491 12.65 14.71 -18.47
C SER A 491 11.32 14.58 -19.23
N ILE A 492 11.16 15.12 -20.45
CA ILE A 492 9.85 15.18 -21.17
C ILE A 492 9.13 13.84 -21.24
N ARG A 493 9.90 12.75 -21.38
CA ARG A 493 9.38 11.40 -21.61
C ARG A 493 9.04 10.68 -20.31
N ILE A 494 9.45 11.21 -19.16
CA ILE A 494 9.06 10.74 -17.83
C ILE A 494 7.76 11.44 -17.46
N LYS A 495 6.63 10.72 -17.59
CA LYS A 495 5.31 11.26 -17.23
C LYS A 495 4.73 10.47 -16.07
N ASP A 496 5.01 10.95 -14.87
CA ASP A 496 4.56 10.35 -13.61
C ASP A 496 3.51 11.20 -12.88
N PHE A 497 3.06 12.30 -13.50
CA PHE A 497 1.97 13.15 -13.02
C PHE A 497 2.15 13.66 -11.58
N GLY A 498 3.39 13.83 -11.11
CA GLY A 498 3.68 14.32 -9.77
C GLY A 498 3.65 13.24 -8.68
N LYS A 499 3.78 11.95 -9.01
CA LYS A 499 3.89 10.86 -8.03
C LYS A 499 5.32 10.56 -7.56
N GLY A 500 6.27 11.49 -7.76
CA GLY A 500 7.64 11.35 -7.24
C GLY A 500 8.63 10.60 -8.15
N ALA A 501 8.23 10.24 -9.37
CA ALA A 501 9.04 9.49 -10.33
C ALA A 501 9.52 8.12 -9.80
N LEU A 502 8.71 7.44 -8.97
CA LEU A 502 9.07 6.17 -8.31
C LEU A 502 9.40 5.03 -9.30
N GLN A 503 8.68 4.94 -10.42
CA GLN A 503 9.01 3.94 -11.44
C GLN A 503 10.34 4.26 -12.14
N PHE A 504 10.66 5.55 -12.28
CA PHE A 504 11.89 6.01 -12.89
C PHE A 504 13.09 5.75 -11.97
N SER A 505 12.98 6.02 -10.66
CA SER A 505 14.05 5.74 -9.69
C SER A 505 14.43 4.27 -9.69
N GLN A 506 13.45 3.35 -9.70
CA GLN A 506 13.71 1.91 -9.75
C GLN A 506 14.46 1.48 -11.03
N LYS A 507 14.08 2.02 -12.19
CA LYS A 507 14.78 1.72 -13.45
C LYS A 507 16.17 2.33 -13.51
N PHE A 508 16.33 3.55 -13.01
CA PHE A 508 17.62 4.21 -12.92
C PHE A 508 18.57 3.39 -12.02
N ASN A 509 18.10 2.93 -10.87
CA ASN A 509 18.88 2.07 -9.99
C ASN A 509 19.23 0.71 -10.65
N GLY A 510 18.29 0.10 -11.36
CA GLY A 510 18.55 -1.13 -12.12
C GLY A 510 19.61 -0.94 -13.20
N PHE A 511 19.56 0.17 -13.96
CA PHE A 511 20.58 0.51 -14.95
C PHE A 511 21.94 0.82 -14.31
N ASN A 512 21.95 1.49 -13.15
CA ASN A 512 23.17 1.76 -12.37
C ASN A 512 23.92 0.46 -12.02
N ASN A 513 23.20 -0.57 -11.57
CA ASN A 513 23.79 -1.87 -11.27
C ASN A 513 24.37 -2.53 -12.53
N TYR A 514 23.63 -2.53 -13.63
CA TYR A 514 24.14 -3.00 -14.93
C TYR A 514 25.44 -2.27 -15.33
N PHE A 515 25.44 -0.94 -15.28
CA PHE A 515 26.58 -0.11 -15.67
C PHE A 515 27.81 -0.41 -14.80
N LYS A 516 27.61 -0.53 -13.49
CA LYS A 516 28.66 -0.91 -12.53
C LYS A 516 29.24 -2.29 -12.89
N ASP A 517 28.40 -3.28 -13.16
CA ASP A 517 28.84 -4.64 -13.49
C ASP A 517 29.63 -4.68 -14.80
N GLN A 518 29.24 -3.89 -15.82
CA GLN A 518 30.00 -3.76 -17.06
C GLN A 518 31.45 -3.28 -16.82
N VAL A 519 31.65 -2.33 -15.92
CA VAL A 519 33.00 -1.84 -15.59
C VAL A 519 33.75 -2.82 -14.69
N MET A 520 33.12 -3.26 -13.60
CA MET A 520 33.78 -4.04 -12.55
C MET A 520 34.11 -5.48 -12.97
N LEU A 521 33.22 -6.13 -13.74
CA LEU A 521 33.36 -7.54 -14.10
C LEU A 521 33.92 -7.72 -15.51
N TYR A 522 33.59 -6.82 -16.44
CA TYR A 522 33.92 -6.99 -17.85
C TYR A 522 34.93 -5.96 -18.38
N GLY A 523 35.17 -4.86 -17.65
CA GLY A 523 36.12 -3.82 -18.04
C GLY A 523 35.81 -3.16 -19.39
N LYS A 524 34.55 -3.17 -19.84
CA LYS A 524 34.16 -2.68 -21.16
C LYS A 524 32.80 -2.00 -21.10
N LEU A 525 32.71 -0.78 -21.66
CA LEU A 525 31.46 -0.07 -21.89
C LEU A 525 31.30 0.28 -23.37
N ASN A 526 30.07 0.33 -23.85
CA ASN A 526 29.76 0.87 -25.15
C ASN A 526 29.45 2.38 -25.04
N GLU A 527 29.64 3.13 -26.12
CA GLU A 527 29.26 4.56 -26.17
C GLU A 527 27.78 4.78 -25.81
N THR A 528 26.92 3.83 -26.16
CA THR A 528 25.50 3.86 -25.78
C THR A 528 25.26 3.81 -24.28
N ASP A 529 26.12 3.14 -23.52
CA ASP A 529 25.98 3.03 -22.07
C ASP A 529 26.25 4.38 -21.41
N TYR A 530 27.29 5.09 -21.87
CA TYR A 530 27.58 6.46 -21.47
C TYR A 530 26.45 7.43 -21.80
N LEU A 531 25.89 7.33 -23.01
CA LEU A 531 24.77 8.15 -23.44
C LEU A 531 23.54 7.97 -22.53
N VAL A 532 23.20 6.72 -22.23
CA VAL A 532 22.04 6.38 -21.39
C VAL A 532 22.28 6.81 -19.94
N LEU A 533 23.48 6.60 -19.38
CA LEU A 533 23.82 7.09 -18.03
C LEU A 533 23.67 8.61 -17.94
N ASN A 534 24.23 9.34 -18.90
CA ASN A 534 24.15 10.80 -18.95
C ASN A 534 22.70 11.29 -19.07
N TRP A 535 21.86 10.59 -19.84
CA TRP A 535 20.44 10.89 -19.90
C TRP A 535 19.73 10.67 -18.56
N TYR A 536 19.99 9.55 -17.87
CA TYR A 536 19.40 9.31 -16.55
C TYR A 536 19.79 10.38 -15.53
N LEU A 537 21.08 10.77 -15.49
CA LEU A 537 21.57 11.85 -14.63
C LEU A 537 20.89 13.19 -14.97
N CYS A 538 20.78 13.51 -16.26
CA CYS A 538 20.10 14.72 -16.70
C CYS A 538 18.61 14.74 -16.32
N ALA A 539 17.92 13.64 -16.54
CA ALA A 539 16.48 13.54 -16.31
C ALA A 539 16.14 13.54 -14.82
N SER A 540 16.94 12.85 -13.99
CA SER A 540 16.81 12.90 -12.53
C SER A 540 17.13 14.28 -11.98
N ASP A 541 18.19 14.94 -12.44
CA ASP A 541 18.51 16.32 -12.03
C ASP A 541 17.38 17.30 -12.35
N ALA A 542 16.83 17.23 -13.57
CA ALA A 542 15.68 18.05 -13.96
C ALA A 542 14.46 17.84 -13.04
N LEU A 543 14.11 16.59 -12.74
CA LEU A 543 12.98 16.27 -11.85
C LEU A 543 13.21 16.74 -10.40
N ILE A 544 14.45 16.68 -9.93
CA ILE A 544 14.83 17.19 -8.60
C ILE A 544 14.66 18.70 -8.56
N ASN A 545 15.18 19.41 -9.56
CA ASN A 545 15.11 20.87 -9.64
C ASN A 545 13.66 21.38 -9.80
N ASP A 546 12.82 20.62 -10.51
CA ASP A 546 11.38 20.89 -10.66
C ASP A 546 10.56 20.53 -9.39
N LYS A 547 11.19 20.04 -8.33
CA LYS A 547 10.55 19.57 -7.07
C LYS A 547 9.55 18.42 -7.28
N GLN A 548 9.73 17.63 -8.33
CA GLN A 548 8.88 16.48 -8.67
C GLN A 548 9.47 15.14 -8.24
N ALA A 549 10.72 15.11 -7.75
CA ALA A 549 11.41 13.90 -7.35
C ALA A 549 10.97 13.39 -5.97
N SER A 550 10.76 12.09 -5.81
CA SER A 550 10.68 11.43 -4.50
C SER A 550 12.03 11.46 -3.78
N LEU A 551 12.03 11.23 -2.47
CA LEU A 551 13.26 11.00 -1.71
C LEU A 551 14.05 9.81 -2.28
N GLU A 552 13.33 8.79 -2.75
CA GLU A 552 13.92 7.63 -3.41
C GLU A 552 14.73 8.03 -4.66
N LEU A 553 14.18 8.89 -5.53
CA LEU A 553 14.89 9.35 -6.72
C LEU A 553 16.15 10.17 -6.35
N ILE A 554 16.08 11.03 -5.34
CA ILE A 554 17.22 11.81 -4.86
C ILE A 554 18.32 10.87 -4.35
N ASN A 555 17.95 9.88 -3.54
CA ASN A 555 18.87 8.88 -3.01
C ASN A 555 19.50 8.03 -4.14
N VAL A 556 18.73 7.60 -5.14
CA VAL A 556 19.27 6.89 -6.31
C VAL A 556 20.24 7.76 -7.10
N HIS A 557 19.93 9.04 -7.32
CA HIS A 557 20.82 9.96 -8.01
C HIS A 557 22.18 10.07 -7.30
N ILE A 558 22.17 10.24 -5.97
CA ILE A 558 23.38 10.31 -5.15
C ILE A 558 24.15 8.98 -5.20
N ASN A 559 23.47 7.84 -5.09
CA ASN A 559 24.10 6.52 -5.19
C ASN A 559 24.79 6.30 -6.55
N VAL A 560 24.25 6.82 -7.64
CA VAL A 560 24.87 6.75 -8.97
C VAL A 560 26.13 7.61 -9.03
N LEU A 561 26.10 8.83 -8.46
CA LEU A 561 27.29 9.68 -8.39
C LEU A 561 28.39 9.04 -7.52
N SER A 562 27.99 8.44 -6.39
CA SER A 562 28.85 7.62 -5.53
C SER A 562 29.50 6.48 -6.31
N MET A 563 28.72 5.72 -7.07
CA MET A 563 29.23 4.64 -7.93
C MET A 563 30.25 5.16 -8.95
N ILE A 564 29.93 6.23 -9.69
CA ILE A 564 30.81 6.83 -10.71
C ILE A 564 32.17 7.27 -10.10
N SER A 565 32.15 7.77 -8.87
CA SER A 565 33.35 8.25 -8.19
C SER A 565 34.38 7.14 -7.93
N ILE A 566 33.93 5.90 -7.72
CA ILE A 566 34.78 4.75 -7.35
C ILE A 566 35.09 3.80 -8.51
N LEU A 567 34.55 4.03 -9.71
CA LEU A 567 34.78 3.14 -10.85
C LEU A 567 36.28 3.07 -11.21
N PRO A 568 36.87 1.86 -11.33
CA PRO A 568 38.28 1.69 -11.65
C PRO A 568 38.56 1.81 -13.17
N GLY A 569 39.85 1.86 -13.51
CA GLY A 569 40.32 1.77 -14.89
C GLY A 569 40.02 2.98 -15.78
N GLU A 570 40.33 2.84 -17.07
CA GLU A 570 40.10 3.90 -18.07
C GLU A 570 38.61 4.19 -18.28
N GLU A 571 37.76 3.15 -18.27
CA GLU A 571 36.31 3.31 -18.35
C GLU A 571 35.77 4.16 -17.18
N GLY A 572 36.26 3.94 -15.96
CA GLY A 572 35.91 4.77 -14.80
C GLY A 572 36.35 6.22 -14.95
N LYS A 573 37.58 6.46 -15.44
CA LYS A 573 38.09 7.82 -15.73
C LYS A 573 37.24 8.52 -16.78
N LEU A 574 36.94 7.84 -17.88
CA LEU A 574 36.09 8.36 -18.95
C LEU A 574 34.67 8.66 -18.46
N THR A 575 34.10 7.80 -17.63
CA THR A 575 32.78 8.00 -17.00
C THR A 575 32.77 9.28 -16.15
N ARG A 576 33.79 9.48 -15.31
CA ARG A 576 33.93 10.70 -14.50
C ARG A 576 34.06 11.96 -15.36
N LEU A 577 34.85 11.90 -16.45
CA LEU A 577 34.98 13.02 -17.38
C LEU A 577 33.65 13.36 -18.06
N LYS A 578 32.95 12.36 -18.62
CA LYS A 578 31.66 12.55 -19.30
C LYS A 578 30.55 13.02 -18.35
N SER A 579 30.64 12.65 -17.07
CA SER A 579 29.62 12.98 -16.04
C SER A 579 30.01 14.16 -15.15
N LYS A 580 31.11 14.88 -15.45
CA LYS A 580 31.68 15.94 -14.60
C LYS A 580 30.67 17.01 -14.20
N LYS A 581 29.76 17.38 -15.13
CA LYS A 581 28.67 18.33 -14.86
C LYS A 581 27.87 17.95 -13.61
N TYR A 582 27.49 16.68 -13.47
CA TYR A 582 26.64 16.23 -12.35
C TYR A 582 27.46 15.94 -11.09
N LEU A 583 28.71 15.49 -11.24
CA LEU A 583 29.63 15.37 -10.10
C LEU A 583 29.86 16.72 -9.40
N ASN A 584 29.91 17.81 -10.17
CA ASN A 584 30.02 19.16 -9.60
C ASN A 584 28.79 19.58 -8.78
N LEU A 585 27.61 18.99 -9.05
CA LEU A 585 26.36 19.27 -8.35
C LEU A 585 26.13 18.32 -7.16
N TRP A 586 27.03 17.35 -6.94
CA TRP A 586 26.82 16.29 -5.95
C TRP A 586 26.69 16.83 -4.51
N GLU A 587 27.50 17.82 -4.14
CA GLU A 587 27.42 18.47 -2.81
C GLU A 587 26.03 19.08 -2.57
N ASP A 588 25.46 19.77 -3.56
CA ASP A 588 24.12 20.37 -3.46
C ASP A 588 23.02 19.31 -3.33
N LYS A 589 23.14 18.20 -4.08
CA LYS A 589 22.18 17.09 -3.98
C LYS A 589 22.27 16.39 -2.62
N LEU A 590 23.47 16.20 -2.09
CA LEU A 590 23.68 15.67 -0.75
C LEU A 590 23.05 16.59 0.31
N TYR A 591 23.26 17.90 0.22
CA TYR A 591 22.64 18.84 1.16
C TYR A 591 21.12 18.81 1.08
N LEU A 592 20.55 18.76 -0.13
CA LEU A 592 19.11 18.58 -0.30
C LEU A 592 18.62 17.28 0.36
N LEU A 593 19.36 16.17 0.20
CA LEU A 593 19.02 14.91 0.85
C LEU A 593 19.09 15.05 2.38
N LEU A 594 20.16 15.63 2.93
CA LEU A 594 20.34 15.78 4.37
C LEU A 594 19.36 16.78 5.00
N ASP A 595 18.84 17.74 4.24
CA ASP A 595 17.77 18.62 4.71
C ASP A 595 16.42 17.88 4.80
N MET A 596 16.19 16.89 3.93
CA MET A 596 14.97 16.08 3.91
C MET A 596 15.04 14.83 4.78
N ALA A 597 16.23 14.25 4.91
CA ALA A 597 16.54 13.00 5.57
C ALA A 597 17.88 13.12 6.32
N PRO A 598 17.90 13.87 7.45
CA PRO A 598 19.15 14.23 8.12
C PRO A 598 19.99 13.04 8.63
N LYS A 599 19.36 11.89 8.89
CA LYS A 599 20.03 10.65 9.30
C LYS A 599 20.82 9.97 8.18
N ARG A 600 20.63 10.37 6.92
CA ARG A 600 21.29 9.78 5.75
C ARG A 600 22.71 10.27 5.53
N VAL A 601 23.45 10.46 6.61
CA VAL A 601 24.86 10.86 6.61
C VAL A 601 25.76 9.79 5.99
N ASP A 602 25.28 8.55 5.85
CA ASP A 602 25.93 7.47 5.10
C ASP A 602 26.21 7.87 3.64
N GLN A 603 25.33 8.68 3.07
CA GLN A 603 25.44 9.13 1.68
C GLN A 603 26.57 10.16 1.48
N ALA A 604 27.11 10.74 2.56
CA ALA A 604 28.22 11.69 2.50
C ALA A 604 29.58 11.01 2.32
N THR A 605 29.74 9.76 2.76
CA THR A 605 31.04 9.06 2.84
C THR A 605 31.76 9.05 1.49
N SER A 606 31.09 8.64 0.42
CA SER A 606 31.70 8.58 -0.92
C SER A 606 32.06 9.95 -1.47
N LEU A 607 31.27 10.99 -1.15
CA LEU A 607 31.58 12.35 -1.59
C LEU A 607 32.81 12.89 -0.85
N ILE A 608 32.90 12.67 0.46
CA ILE A 608 34.07 13.06 1.26
C ILE A 608 35.32 12.36 0.71
N SER A 609 35.23 11.05 0.44
CA SER A 609 36.34 10.28 -0.14
C SER A 609 36.75 10.82 -1.51
N TYR A 610 35.77 11.14 -2.36
CA TYR A 610 36.01 11.75 -3.65
C TYR A 610 36.70 13.12 -3.54
N LYS A 611 36.27 13.97 -2.60
CA LYS A 611 36.85 15.30 -2.34
C LYS A 611 38.29 15.22 -1.85
N LEU A 612 38.60 14.26 -0.97
CA LEU A 612 39.97 13.98 -0.55
C LEU A 612 40.86 13.57 -1.74
N ASN A 613 40.36 12.70 -2.61
CA ASN A 613 41.12 12.23 -3.78
C ASN A 613 41.44 13.32 -4.81
N ILE A 614 40.78 14.47 -4.74
CA ILE A 614 41.03 15.63 -5.61
C ILE A 614 41.62 16.83 -4.83
N ASP A 615 42.11 16.58 -3.61
CA ASP A 615 42.70 17.58 -2.72
C ASP A 615 41.78 18.78 -2.39
N ASP A 616 40.45 18.58 -2.36
CA ASP A 616 39.46 19.60 -1.97
C ASP A 616 39.14 19.54 -0.46
N SER A 617 40.15 19.86 0.36
CA SER A 617 40.04 19.87 1.83
C SER A 617 38.94 20.79 2.35
N LYS A 618 38.74 21.95 1.70
CA LYS A 618 37.66 22.89 2.04
C LYS A 618 36.28 22.27 1.80
N GLY A 619 36.13 21.44 0.76
CA GLY A 619 34.91 20.69 0.50
C GLY A 619 34.59 19.71 1.62
N VAL A 620 35.59 18.97 2.09
CA VAL A 620 35.45 18.04 3.22
C VAL A 620 35.00 18.78 4.49
N GLU A 621 35.66 19.89 4.83
CA GLU A 621 35.29 20.73 5.98
C GLU A 621 33.84 21.23 5.89
N ARG A 622 33.41 21.72 4.72
CA ARG A 622 32.02 22.19 4.52
C ARG A 622 31.00 21.07 4.75
N ILE A 623 31.23 19.89 4.16
CA ILE A 623 30.30 18.75 4.27
C ILE A 623 30.21 18.30 5.73
N CYS A 624 31.35 18.12 6.39
CA CYS A 624 31.40 17.67 7.78
C CYS A 624 30.77 18.68 8.74
N LYS A 625 31.03 19.98 8.54
CA LYS A 625 30.37 21.04 9.30
C LYS A 625 28.86 21.04 9.10
N LYS A 626 28.36 20.79 7.88
CA LYS A 626 26.91 20.70 7.62
C LYS A 626 26.28 19.53 8.38
N ILE A 627 26.92 18.36 8.39
CA ILE A 627 26.47 17.18 9.14
C ILE A 627 26.41 17.48 10.65
N GLU A 628 27.48 18.06 11.19
CA GLU A 628 27.57 18.44 12.61
C GLU A 628 26.53 19.51 12.99
N THR A 629 26.34 20.53 12.13
CA THR A 629 25.33 21.59 12.35
C THR A 629 23.91 21.03 12.37
N ASN A 630 23.64 19.96 11.61
CA ASN A 630 22.37 19.25 11.64
C ASN A 630 22.22 18.33 12.87
N GLY A 631 23.24 18.22 13.73
CA GLY A 631 23.22 17.43 14.96
C GLY A 631 23.51 15.94 14.76
N TYR A 632 24.12 15.56 13.64
CA TYR A 632 24.46 14.16 13.34
C TYR A 632 25.96 13.93 13.33
N TYR A 633 26.36 12.68 13.52
CA TYR A 633 27.75 12.24 13.53
C TYR A 633 28.04 11.33 12.34
N GLN A 634 29.20 11.50 11.72
CA GLN A 634 29.71 10.64 10.67
C GLN A 634 31.19 10.41 10.90
N GLY A 635 31.59 9.22 11.37
CA GLY A 635 32.98 8.94 11.73
C GLY A 635 33.98 9.09 10.59
N TYR A 636 33.54 9.00 9.34
CA TYR A 636 34.40 9.29 8.19
C TYR A 636 34.84 10.76 8.12
N CYS A 637 34.08 11.69 8.71
CA CYS A 637 34.48 13.09 8.83
C CYS A 637 35.70 13.25 9.73
N ASP A 638 35.73 12.62 10.89
CA ASP A 638 36.85 12.72 11.83
C ASP A 638 38.14 12.18 11.20
N LEU A 639 38.06 11.03 10.54
CA LEU A 639 39.18 10.43 9.81
C LEU A 639 39.69 11.36 8.70
N SER A 640 38.77 11.97 7.95
CA SER A 640 39.12 12.83 6.82
C SER A 640 39.72 14.16 7.26
N LEU A 641 39.15 14.81 8.29
CA LEU A 641 39.66 16.04 8.87
C LEU A 641 41.02 15.81 9.55
N GLY A 642 41.19 14.67 10.22
CA GLY A 642 42.48 14.26 10.78
C GLY A 642 43.55 14.07 9.70
N ALA A 643 43.20 13.44 8.58
CA ALA A 643 44.12 13.28 7.44
C ALA A 643 44.54 14.63 6.84
N ILE A 644 43.59 15.57 6.66
CA ILE A 644 43.87 16.94 6.19
C ILE A 644 44.79 17.68 7.17
N TYR A 645 44.53 17.55 8.48
CA TYR A 645 45.37 18.19 9.50
C TYR A 645 46.81 17.66 9.48
N MET A 646 47.01 16.36 9.27
CA MET A 646 48.34 15.75 9.14
C MET A 646 49.07 16.11 7.83
N GLN A 647 48.35 16.49 6.76
CA GLN A 647 48.98 16.95 5.52
C GLN A 647 49.44 18.42 5.61
N ASN A 648 48.75 19.23 6.42
CA ASN A 648 49.01 20.67 6.56
C ASN A 648 50.03 21.01 7.65
N ASN A 649 50.39 20.05 8.51
CA ASN A 649 51.48 20.14 9.48
C ASN A 649 52.62 19.24 9.05
#